data_AF-A0A8W7P734-F1
#
_entry.id   AF-A0A8W7P734-F1
#
_cell.length_a   1.000
_cell.length_b   1.000
_cell.length_c   1.000
_cell.angle_alpha   90.00
_cell.angle_beta   90.00
_cell.angle_gamma   90.00
#
_symmetry.space_group_name_H-M   'P 1'
#
loop_
_entity.id
_entity.type
_entity.pdbx_description
1 polymer ?
#
loop_
_entity_poly.entity_id
_entity_poly.type
_entity_poly.pdbx_seq_one_letter_code
_entity_poly.pdbx_strand_id
1 'polypeptide(L)'
;MAGGLFTIHKTFFERIGWYDEDFIIYGMENVELSIKSWMCGGMLLTVPCSRVGHVQKNSHPYLFDVAMDLPMHNSARLAEVWMDEYKQVVFDVNGLPRYVEERFGSVDERKQRAFPELRSPAIDGQFRGEVRNVGLGRTYCLTVEKAGTRPYMSLCDGLEKTQIFLMNESLEQEVTHNIRSRSVVPPGDLGTPVQIDLKDNATIAMVQQGLKTFGYNAYASDLMSLRRRLPDVRAAWCREQDIVSSRLPPTSIVIVFYNEAWSVLLRTVHSILDRTPDHLIHELVLVDDYSTAGRFPKVRIVRAPKRLGLIGAKVFGAKTTTASVITFLDAHVECTEGWLEPLLDVIVRNATTIAMPTIDQIDGFTMQLKTDFAPQLVGAYRWDLNFGWWGRAAMKKRYSNPYVPFDTPAMAGGLFAIDRAFFERLGWYDDGFEMYGIENIELSMKSWMCGGRMVIVPCSRVAHIRKQSHPYLDSAGKDVIMKNSLRLAEVWMDEYKQVLYDVYGIPRYFPRYFGSVDGRKAVRAGAGCGSFRDYVRNAFPEMMNPLVPGAFRGEVRNAALSRRYCLTHHWSNHSLSMAVCDKREKQQYWTHNFYHELNNYSRCIEIIASKGYRFVVRRCHRDEKTRTQRWQYVVESGQIKSEIVNQCLAFNPHFLPGRHAIVQLFEWRYEDIERECQAYLGPHGFGAVQLSPVNEVRDGTSWADRYEPVSFKLTSRSGNESSLRSAIDACNKAGVRVIVEVVLNHMARADSGSSTTTRGTAGSTVNPATRDYPDAPFSAADFNDQCRIVNPEDPHELRNCWKEDRPDLNLSLLRVRERILSFLNRLLTFGVAGFFIDSALYMWPHDLRAIFDKVQNLTTVGNVFPPGSRPYVCLDLSYHGLSGSELALRARWSDYSDLGMIAQDRFAYDLGDVLLKRKPFHYFVHLGTRLGYVPREKALIYVNNPQLQRLPDADGDLWVVSARNRRAYQIGLAFMLAHRYGTPRITSSYEFANASQGPPSDAQGKIAPVLFDNSGHCRLPWICEHRWPVVRKMVHFRNVTNGTAVGAWVDNGQNQIGFCRDRVGFVAFNAEISLSLKANLYTCMMPGVHCDLISARDDKLDADGDCPGATVTVATNGRAEIFIHSQLEEPFRATNWNTAQAAAFVALHYVAHQQSTWRPETPQPNTGSP
;
A
#
# COMPACT_ATOMS: atom_id res chain seq x y z
N MET A 1 24.19 59.06 -17.23
CA MET A 1 22.78 58.92 -16.77
C MET A 1 22.34 57.45 -16.90
N ALA A 2 21.49 56.93 -16.01
CA ALA A 2 20.84 55.62 -16.17
C ALA A 2 19.44 55.82 -16.77
N GLY A 3 19.04 55.00 -17.76
CA GLY A 3 17.86 55.21 -18.60
C GLY A 3 16.60 55.66 -17.85
N GLY A 4 16.05 56.81 -18.24
CA GLY A 4 14.78 57.37 -17.74
C GLY A 4 14.83 58.20 -16.44
N LEU A 5 15.98 58.35 -15.77
CA LEU A 5 16.07 59.04 -14.48
C LEU A 5 17.00 60.27 -14.53
N PHE A 6 16.46 61.42 -14.95
CA PHE A 6 17.14 62.71 -14.91
C PHE A 6 16.13 63.87 -14.95
N THR A 7 16.59 65.08 -14.63
CA THR A 7 15.84 66.33 -14.82
C THR A 7 16.69 67.30 -15.63
N ILE A 8 16.13 67.95 -16.64
CA ILE A 8 16.83 68.95 -17.49
C ILE A 8 15.95 70.18 -17.72
N HIS A 9 16.57 71.36 -17.84
CA HIS A 9 15.85 72.60 -18.10
C HIS A 9 15.35 72.64 -19.55
N LYS A 10 14.04 72.87 -19.75
CA LYS A 10 13.37 72.75 -21.06
C LYS A 10 14.00 73.59 -22.17
N THR A 11 14.24 74.89 -21.94
CA THR A 11 14.86 75.78 -22.95
C THR A 11 16.29 75.40 -23.29
N PHE A 12 17.02 74.76 -22.37
CA PHE A 12 18.36 74.25 -22.67
C PHE A 12 18.25 72.97 -23.52
N PHE A 13 17.31 72.09 -23.20
CA PHE A 13 17.04 70.88 -23.98
C PHE A 13 16.59 71.19 -25.41
N GLU A 14 15.75 72.21 -25.59
CA GLU A 14 15.34 72.68 -26.92
C GLU A 14 16.50 73.30 -27.72
N ARG A 15 17.44 73.99 -27.05
CA ARG A 15 18.61 74.63 -27.68
C ARG A 15 19.66 73.64 -28.19
N ILE A 16 19.85 72.52 -27.50
CA ILE A 16 20.82 71.47 -27.88
C ILE A 16 20.23 70.43 -28.85
N GLY A 17 18.97 70.62 -29.24
CA GLY A 17 18.19 69.70 -30.07
C GLY A 17 17.60 68.53 -29.28
N TRP A 18 16.46 68.01 -29.76
CA TRP A 18 15.88 66.77 -29.25
C TRP A 18 16.80 65.56 -29.53
N TYR A 19 16.40 64.36 -29.10
CA TYR A 19 17.10 63.13 -29.46
C TYR A 19 17.13 62.93 -30.98
N ASP A 20 18.14 62.21 -31.48
CA ASP A 20 18.20 61.86 -32.92
C ASP A 20 16.94 61.05 -33.30
N GLU A 21 16.15 61.59 -34.23
CA GLU A 21 14.85 61.03 -34.65
C GLU A 21 15.01 59.70 -35.40
N ASP A 22 16.21 59.41 -35.92
CA ASP A 22 16.50 58.15 -36.61
C ASP A 22 16.93 57.03 -35.64
N PHE A 23 16.89 57.25 -34.32
CA PHE A 23 17.11 56.17 -33.34
C PHE A 23 15.97 55.16 -33.39
N ILE A 24 16.33 53.92 -33.72
CA ILE A 24 15.37 52.83 -33.86
C ILE A 24 15.23 52.18 -32.46
N ILE A 25 14.35 52.73 -31.60
CA ILE A 25 14.00 52.20 -30.25
C ILE A 25 15.06 52.48 -29.14
N TYR A 26 14.82 52.03 -27.89
CA TYR A 26 15.62 52.18 -26.67
C TYR A 26 17.09 51.75 -26.81
N GLY A 27 18.02 52.62 -26.38
CA GLY A 27 19.46 52.39 -26.34
C GLY A 27 20.26 53.60 -26.85
N MET A 28 21.26 54.04 -26.07
CA MET A 28 22.21 55.14 -26.31
C MET A 28 21.69 56.58 -26.20
N GLU A 29 20.39 56.81 -25.99
CA GLU A 29 19.80 58.14 -25.80
C GLU A 29 20.37 58.87 -24.57
N ASN A 30 20.60 58.14 -23.49
CA ASN A 30 21.18 58.65 -22.25
C ASN A 30 22.66 59.02 -22.39
N VAL A 31 23.37 58.41 -23.35
CA VAL A 31 24.77 58.74 -23.69
C VAL A 31 24.81 59.95 -24.62
N GLU A 32 23.95 59.97 -25.64
CA GLU A 32 23.80 61.11 -26.56
C GLU A 32 23.48 62.40 -25.82
N LEU A 33 22.47 62.40 -24.95
CA LEU A 33 22.13 63.58 -24.16
C LEU A 33 23.25 64.01 -23.23
N SER A 34 24.04 63.05 -22.72
CA SER A 34 25.18 63.38 -21.86
C SER A 34 26.28 64.10 -22.65
N ILE A 35 26.55 63.65 -23.87
CA ILE A 35 27.55 64.25 -24.77
C ILE A 35 27.07 65.63 -25.25
N LYS A 36 25.82 65.72 -25.75
CA LYS A 36 25.18 67.00 -26.15
C LYS A 36 25.21 68.03 -25.01
N SER A 37 24.87 67.61 -23.79
CA SER A 37 24.84 68.51 -22.64
C SER A 37 26.21 69.10 -22.34
N TRP A 38 27.30 68.33 -22.43
CA TRP A 38 28.65 68.84 -22.19
C TRP A 38 29.20 69.65 -23.38
N MET A 39 29.04 69.16 -24.61
CA MET A 39 29.57 69.82 -25.80
C MET A 39 28.87 71.15 -26.10
N CYS A 40 27.61 71.31 -25.71
CA CYS A 40 26.85 72.55 -25.90
C CYS A 40 26.83 73.46 -24.65
N GLY A 41 27.83 73.31 -23.76
CA GLY A 41 28.10 74.23 -22.64
C GLY A 41 27.18 74.07 -21.42
N GLY A 42 26.56 72.90 -21.25
CA GLY A 42 25.79 72.52 -20.05
C GLY A 42 26.61 71.70 -19.04
N MET A 43 25.96 71.28 -17.96
CA MET A 43 26.61 70.56 -16.86
C MET A 43 25.72 69.40 -16.35
N LEU A 44 26.35 68.29 -15.98
CA LEU A 44 25.70 67.12 -15.38
C LEU A 44 25.98 67.01 -13.89
N LEU A 45 24.92 67.05 -13.08
CA LEU A 45 25.01 66.97 -11.61
C LEU A 45 24.30 65.72 -11.08
N THR A 46 24.91 65.07 -10.09
CA THR A 46 24.26 64.02 -9.29
C THR A 46 23.86 64.61 -7.95
N VAL A 47 22.58 64.51 -7.57
CA VAL A 47 22.06 65.05 -6.30
C VAL A 47 22.05 63.93 -5.24
N PRO A 48 22.99 63.91 -4.27
CA PRO A 48 23.21 62.73 -3.41
C PRO A 48 22.07 62.40 -2.46
N CYS A 49 21.20 63.38 -2.17
CA CYS A 49 20.04 63.23 -1.29
C CYS A 49 18.80 62.70 -2.00
N SER A 50 18.78 62.68 -3.33
CA SER A 50 17.68 62.12 -4.12
C SER A 50 17.97 60.64 -4.39
N ARG A 51 17.23 59.74 -3.74
CA ARG A 51 17.42 58.30 -3.85
C ARG A 51 16.16 57.65 -4.41
N VAL A 52 16.25 57.18 -5.65
CA VAL A 52 15.21 56.41 -6.34
C VAL A 52 15.77 55.03 -6.65
N GLY A 53 15.07 53.98 -6.25
CA GLY A 53 15.42 52.61 -6.62
C GLY A 53 14.98 52.31 -8.05
N HIS A 54 15.91 51.86 -8.90
CA HIS A 54 15.60 51.38 -10.25
C HIS A 54 15.70 49.86 -10.30
N VAL A 55 14.64 49.17 -10.75
CA VAL A 55 14.65 47.71 -10.91
C VAL A 55 15.37 47.35 -12.21
N GLN A 56 16.62 46.87 -12.12
CA GLN A 56 17.32 46.30 -13.27
C GLN A 56 16.76 44.89 -13.57
N LYS A 57 16.10 44.74 -14.72
CA LYS A 57 15.58 43.44 -15.18
C LYS A 57 16.72 42.62 -15.80
N ASN A 58 16.70 41.30 -15.62
CA ASN A 58 17.69 40.38 -16.21
C ASN A 58 17.46 40.07 -17.70
N SER A 59 16.31 40.47 -18.28
CA SER A 59 16.05 40.46 -19.72
C SER A 59 15.03 41.55 -20.08
N HIS A 60 15.17 42.16 -21.26
CA HIS A 60 14.23 43.16 -21.76
C HIS A 60 13.03 42.46 -22.41
N PRO A 61 11.77 42.68 -21.98
CA PRO A 61 10.59 41.98 -22.52
C PRO A 61 10.15 42.46 -23.92
N TYR A 62 10.85 43.42 -24.53
CA TYR A 62 10.57 43.98 -25.87
C TYR A 62 11.43 43.33 -26.97
N LEU A 63 11.58 42.00 -26.95
CA LEU A 63 12.18 41.28 -28.08
C LEU A 63 11.19 41.35 -29.26
N PHE A 64 11.44 42.27 -30.18
CA PHE A 64 10.80 42.29 -31.49
C PHE A 64 11.73 41.61 -32.51
N ASP A 65 11.11 40.89 -33.44
CA ASP A 65 11.77 40.11 -34.48
C ASP A 65 12.33 41.04 -35.58
N VAL A 66 13.36 41.81 -35.24
CA VAL A 66 14.07 42.73 -36.17
C VAL A 66 15.44 42.13 -36.45
N ALA A 67 15.73 41.83 -37.71
CA ALA A 67 16.99 41.19 -38.15
C ALA A 67 18.25 42.11 -38.06
N MET A 68 18.23 43.14 -37.20
CA MET A 68 19.27 44.15 -37.05
C MET A 68 19.61 44.35 -35.56
N ASP A 69 20.90 44.43 -35.22
CA ASP A 69 21.36 44.74 -33.86
C ASP A 69 21.17 46.25 -33.56
N LEU A 70 20.08 46.58 -32.89
CA LEU A 70 19.61 47.94 -32.61
C LEU A 70 20.59 48.75 -31.73
N PRO A 71 21.16 48.22 -30.63
CA PRO A 71 22.24 48.89 -29.89
C PRO A 71 23.43 49.23 -30.76
N MET A 72 23.82 48.34 -31.68
CA MET A 72 24.95 48.55 -32.57
C MET A 72 24.66 49.64 -33.62
N HIS A 73 23.42 49.69 -34.14
CA HIS A 73 22.94 50.78 -35.01
C HIS A 73 23.01 52.15 -34.32
N ASN A 74 22.41 52.29 -33.13
CA ASN A 74 22.37 53.56 -32.40
C ASN A 74 23.78 54.01 -31.94
N SER A 75 24.65 53.06 -31.56
CA SER A 75 26.05 53.35 -31.19
C SER A 75 26.87 53.87 -32.37
N ALA A 76 26.65 53.30 -33.57
CA ALA A 76 27.34 53.75 -34.78
C ALA A 76 26.93 55.17 -35.17
N ARG A 77 25.64 55.51 -35.09
CA ARG A 77 25.14 56.88 -35.35
C ARG A 77 25.66 57.89 -34.33
N LEU A 78 25.63 57.55 -33.04
CA LEU A 78 26.19 58.38 -31.97
C LEU A 78 27.66 58.73 -32.25
N ALA A 79 28.48 57.74 -32.58
CA ALA A 79 29.90 57.92 -32.84
C ALA A 79 30.15 58.75 -34.12
N GLU A 80 29.36 58.50 -35.16
CA GLU A 80 29.46 59.19 -36.44
C GLU A 80 29.12 60.68 -36.34
N VAL A 81 28.18 61.06 -35.47
CA VAL A 81 27.72 62.44 -35.31
C VAL A 81 28.53 63.21 -34.26
N TRP A 82 28.90 62.58 -33.13
CA TRP A 82 29.42 63.28 -31.96
C TRP A 82 30.86 62.92 -31.55
N MET A 83 31.52 61.94 -32.19
CA MET A 83 32.82 61.43 -31.74
C MET A 83 33.97 61.62 -32.75
N ASP A 84 33.90 62.64 -33.61
CA ASP A 84 34.92 63.11 -34.57
C ASP A 84 36.05 62.10 -34.88
N GLU A 85 37.30 62.37 -34.48
CA GLU A 85 38.49 61.57 -34.77
C GLU A 85 38.58 60.25 -33.96
N TYR A 86 37.68 60.07 -32.99
CA TYR A 86 37.60 58.88 -32.13
C TYR A 86 36.51 57.89 -32.55
N LYS A 87 35.70 58.21 -33.57
CA LYS A 87 34.62 57.34 -34.04
C LYS A 87 35.12 55.99 -34.55
N GLN A 88 36.34 55.97 -35.11
CA GLN A 88 36.98 54.74 -35.59
C GLN A 88 37.23 53.75 -34.44
N VAL A 89 37.54 54.25 -33.24
CA VAL A 89 37.70 53.41 -32.05
C VAL A 89 36.39 52.71 -31.69
N VAL A 90 35.25 53.41 -31.83
CA VAL A 90 33.93 52.81 -31.58
C VAL A 90 33.58 51.78 -32.65
N PHE A 91 33.94 52.01 -33.91
CA PHE A 91 33.71 51.05 -35.00
C PHE A 91 34.57 49.80 -34.87
N ASP A 92 35.84 49.96 -34.50
CA ASP A 92 36.78 48.85 -34.33
C ASP A 92 36.42 47.98 -33.13
N VAL A 93 36.10 48.59 -31.98
CA VAL A 93 35.73 47.87 -30.74
C VAL A 93 34.43 47.09 -30.91
N ASN A 94 33.49 47.60 -31.69
CA ASN A 94 32.21 46.94 -31.92
C ASN A 94 32.18 46.08 -33.20
N GLY A 95 33.32 45.91 -33.90
CA GLY A 95 33.43 45.03 -35.06
C GLY A 95 32.61 45.47 -36.27
N LEU A 96 32.64 46.76 -36.61
CA LEU A 96 31.94 47.40 -37.73
C LEU A 96 32.94 47.81 -38.84
N PRO A 97 33.43 46.92 -39.73
CA PRO A 97 34.61 47.23 -40.53
C PRO A 97 34.32 48.02 -41.81
N ARG A 98 33.05 48.25 -42.20
CA ARG A 98 32.72 48.86 -43.51
C ARG A 98 31.24 49.23 -43.69
N TYR A 99 30.48 49.46 -42.63
CA TYR A 99 29.01 49.56 -42.70
C TYR A 99 28.44 50.99 -42.87
N VAL A 100 29.28 52.03 -42.92
CA VAL A 100 28.80 53.42 -42.69
C VAL A 100 28.75 54.30 -43.95
N GLU A 101 29.52 54.04 -45.00
CA GLU A 101 29.55 54.94 -46.17
C GLU A 101 28.42 54.67 -47.19
N GLU A 102 28.09 53.41 -47.49
CA GLU A 102 27.11 53.09 -48.56
C GLU A 102 25.65 53.41 -48.23
N ARG A 103 25.29 53.52 -46.93
CA ARG A 103 23.89 53.68 -46.51
C ARG A 103 23.52 55.08 -46.00
N PHE A 104 24.50 55.90 -45.62
CA PHE A 104 24.23 57.16 -44.92
C PHE A 104 24.78 58.43 -45.62
N GLY A 105 25.48 58.32 -46.76
CA GLY A 105 26.07 59.47 -47.48
C GLY A 105 27.39 59.96 -46.88
N SER A 106 27.96 61.06 -47.41
CA SER A 106 29.24 61.59 -46.92
C SER A 106 29.11 62.33 -45.58
N VAL A 107 30.16 62.33 -44.76
CA VAL A 107 30.21 62.99 -43.44
C VAL A 107 29.90 64.49 -43.52
N ASP A 108 30.35 65.15 -44.59
CA ASP A 108 30.22 66.59 -44.78
C ASP A 108 28.78 67.02 -45.11
N GLU A 109 28.04 66.20 -45.87
CA GLU A 109 26.61 66.44 -46.14
C GLU A 109 25.76 66.32 -44.87
N ARG A 110 26.16 65.44 -43.93
CA ARG A 110 25.46 65.23 -42.66
C ARG A 110 25.70 66.36 -41.66
N LYS A 111 26.94 66.85 -41.54
CA LYS A 111 27.27 68.02 -40.69
C LYS A 111 26.53 69.28 -41.15
N GLN A 112 26.27 69.44 -42.45
CA GLN A 112 25.53 70.58 -43.00
C GLN A 112 24.02 70.57 -42.70
N ARG A 113 23.38 69.40 -42.61
CA ARG A 113 21.94 69.31 -42.26
C ARG A 113 21.67 69.57 -40.78
N ALA A 114 22.60 69.18 -39.90
CA ALA A 114 22.38 69.28 -38.47
C ALA A 114 22.43 70.72 -37.96
N PHE A 115 23.35 71.58 -38.45
CA PHE A 115 23.51 72.95 -37.91
C PHE A 115 24.11 73.94 -38.93
N PRO A 116 23.30 74.69 -39.70
CA PRO A 116 23.82 75.65 -40.68
C PRO A 116 24.46 76.92 -40.07
N GLU A 117 24.14 77.26 -38.82
CA GLU A 117 24.44 78.58 -38.23
C GLU A 117 25.63 78.62 -37.26
N LEU A 118 26.36 77.53 -37.07
CA LEU A 118 27.55 77.51 -36.19
C LEU A 118 28.85 77.48 -37.01
N ARG A 119 29.11 78.57 -37.74
CA ARG A 119 30.48 79.04 -38.02
C ARG A 119 30.78 80.23 -37.09
N SER A 120 32.05 80.39 -36.72
CA SER A 120 32.67 81.50 -35.97
C SER A 120 32.99 81.23 -34.47
N PRO A 121 34.03 81.88 -33.91
CA PRO A 121 35.25 81.21 -33.49
C PRO A 121 35.71 81.74 -32.13
N ALA A 122 35.18 81.22 -31.03
CA ALA A 122 35.66 81.54 -29.69
C ALA A 122 35.06 80.56 -28.70
N ILE A 123 35.82 79.55 -28.29
CA ILE A 123 36.19 79.36 -26.87
C ILE A 123 37.58 78.74 -26.89
N ASP A 124 38.57 79.59 -27.13
CA ASP A 124 39.95 79.28 -26.77
C ASP A 124 40.04 79.25 -25.23
N GLY A 125 40.63 78.18 -24.69
CA GLY A 125 41.00 78.05 -23.28
C GLY A 125 39.89 78.09 -22.24
N GLN A 126 39.16 76.98 -22.01
CA GLN A 126 38.47 76.73 -20.72
C GLN A 126 37.95 75.28 -20.60
N PHE A 127 38.84 74.34 -20.26
CA PHE A 127 38.42 73.16 -19.48
C PHE A 127 38.91 73.35 -18.05
N ARG A 128 38.09 74.03 -17.23
CA ARG A 128 38.16 73.93 -15.77
C ARG A 128 37.18 72.84 -15.34
N GLY A 129 37.69 71.69 -14.92
CA GLY A 129 36.90 70.67 -14.24
C GLY A 129 37.35 70.54 -12.79
N GLU A 130 36.53 70.97 -11.84
CA GLU A 130 36.75 70.70 -10.42
C GLU A 130 36.12 69.35 -10.05
N VAL A 131 36.89 68.46 -9.42
CA VAL A 131 36.38 67.21 -8.83
C VAL A 131 36.27 67.38 -7.32
N ARG A 132 35.05 67.38 -6.78
CA ARG A 132 34.83 67.35 -5.33
C ARG A 132 34.89 65.92 -4.80
N ASN A 133 35.87 65.66 -3.95
CA ASN A 133 36.00 64.42 -3.19
C ASN A 133 35.31 64.60 -1.82
N VAL A 134 34.30 63.77 -1.49
CA VAL A 134 33.50 63.91 -0.24
C VAL A 134 34.13 63.16 0.94
N GLY A 135 35.45 62.90 0.91
CA GLY A 135 36.18 62.14 1.93
C GLY A 135 37.13 62.94 2.84
N LEU A 136 37.41 64.22 2.57
CA LEU A 136 38.30 65.06 3.39
C LEU A 136 37.66 66.45 3.56
N GLY A 137 37.87 67.08 4.73
CA GLY A 137 37.18 68.29 5.18
C GLY A 137 37.04 69.42 4.16
N ARG A 138 35.94 70.18 4.34
CA ARG A 138 35.30 71.14 3.42
C ARG A 138 36.12 72.34 2.90
N THR A 139 37.44 72.39 3.07
CA THR A 139 38.18 73.64 2.90
C THR A 139 39.29 73.62 1.86
N TYR A 140 39.67 72.46 1.31
CA TYR A 140 40.71 72.39 0.29
C TYR A 140 40.28 71.57 -0.92
N CYS A 141 40.44 72.14 -2.11
CA CYS A 141 40.15 71.57 -3.42
C CYS A 141 41.49 71.16 -4.10
N LEU A 142 41.54 70.01 -4.78
CA LEU A 142 42.72 69.58 -5.56
C LEU A 142 42.67 70.28 -6.92
N THR A 143 43.61 71.19 -7.17
CA THR A 143 43.62 72.08 -8.33
C THR A 143 44.76 71.71 -9.27
N VAL A 144 44.46 71.69 -10.58
CA VAL A 144 45.44 71.46 -11.66
C VAL A 144 45.26 72.58 -12.68
N GLU A 145 46.24 73.46 -12.80
CA GLU A 145 46.12 74.64 -13.67
C GLU A 145 46.35 74.33 -15.16
N LYS A 146 47.10 73.26 -15.50
CA LYS A 146 47.35 72.80 -16.88
C LYS A 146 47.68 71.29 -16.96
N ALA A 147 47.43 70.68 -18.12
CA ALA A 147 47.77 69.27 -18.36
C ALA A 147 49.28 69.02 -18.27
N GLY A 148 49.69 68.09 -17.40
CA GLY A 148 51.08 67.64 -17.26
C GLY A 148 51.82 68.06 -15.98
N THR A 149 51.24 68.90 -15.10
CA THR A 149 51.86 69.26 -13.80
C THR A 149 51.27 68.48 -12.62
N ARG A 150 52.04 68.37 -11.52
CA ARG A 150 51.61 67.66 -10.30
C ARG A 150 50.52 68.45 -9.55
N PRO A 151 49.46 67.79 -9.05
CA PRO A 151 48.35 68.49 -8.39
C PRO A 151 48.75 69.14 -7.06
N TYR A 152 48.10 70.25 -6.70
CA TYR A 152 48.24 70.90 -5.38
C TYR A 152 46.86 71.26 -4.76
N MET A 153 46.84 71.54 -3.46
CA MET A 153 45.61 71.86 -2.71
C MET A 153 45.43 73.38 -2.54
N SER A 154 44.24 73.93 -2.82
CA SER A 154 43.88 75.35 -2.61
C SER A 154 42.52 75.53 -1.93
N LEU A 155 42.26 76.69 -1.30
CA LEU A 155 40.98 77.05 -0.69
C LEU A 155 39.88 77.27 -1.74
N CYS A 156 38.64 76.91 -1.42
CA CYS A 156 37.51 76.97 -2.36
C CYS A 156 36.70 78.28 -2.14
N ASP A 157 36.52 79.13 -3.18
CA ASP A 157 35.77 80.42 -3.12
C ASP A 157 34.26 80.24 -3.46
N GLY A 158 33.36 80.87 -2.67
CA GLY A 158 31.93 80.51 -2.57
C GLY A 158 30.89 81.46 -3.22
N LEU A 159 29.62 81.00 -3.27
CA LEU A 159 28.39 81.76 -3.54
C LEU A 159 27.25 81.27 -2.60
N GLU A 160 26.63 82.19 -1.86
CA GLU A 160 25.62 81.96 -0.82
C GLU A 160 24.16 82.06 -1.32
N LYS A 161 23.29 81.13 -0.86
CA LYS A 161 21.90 81.42 -0.41
C LYS A 161 21.33 80.22 0.37
N THR A 162 20.84 80.51 1.58
CA THR A 162 20.00 79.73 2.52
C THR A 162 20.70 79.22 3.80
N GLN A 163 20.87 80.14 4.76
CA GLN A 163 20.93 79.90 6.22
C GLN A 163 19.51 79.57 6.71
N ILE A 164 19.23 78.49 7.44
CA ILE A 164 19.41 78.25 8.89
C ILE A 164 18.77 79.34 9.78
N PHE A 165 17.60 79.03 10.33
CA PHE A 165 17.14 79.55 11.62
C PHE A 165 16.90 78.37 12.57
N LEU A 166 17.58 78.42 13.71
CA LEU A 166 17.39 77.57 14.90
C LEU A 166 16.15 78.04 15.67
N MET A 167 15.37 77.11 16.24
CA MET A 167 14.53 77.40 17.41
C MET A 167 14.45 76.20 18.36
N ASN A 168 15.11 76.41 19.50
CA ASN A 168 14.84 76.03 20.89
C ASN A 168 14.19 74.69 21.29
N GLU A 169 14.91 74.01 22.18
CA GLU A 169 14.39 73.35 23.38
C GLU A 169 13.47 74.29 24.17
N SER A 170 12.15 74.09 24.10
CA SER A 170 11.17 74.40 25.16
C SER A 170 9.74 74.21 24.62
N LEU A 171 9.22 72.99 24.64
CA LEU A 171 7.78 72.69 24.58
C LEU A 171 7.56 71.21 24.91
N GLU A 172 7.86 70.87 26.16
CA GLU A 172 7.59 69.55 26.74
C GLU A 172 6.19 69.50 27.43
N GLN A 173 5.36 70.53 27.29
CA GLN A 173 3.99 70.51 27.83
C GLN A 173 3.04 71.20 26.85
N GLU A 174 1.87 70.57 26.63
CA GLU A 174 0.70 71.08 25.88
C GLU A 174 0.60 70.86 24.36
N VAL A 175 0.87 69.64 23.86
CA VAL A 175 -0.02 69.04 22.82
C VAL A 175 -0.22 67.54 23.10
N THR A 176 -0.65 67.23 24.31
CA THR A 176 -1.41 66.02 24.61
C THR A 176 -2.87 66.25 24.22
N HIS A 177 -3.27 65.92 22.99
CA HIS A 177 -4.51 65.20 22.66
C HIS A 177 -4.77 65.19 21.13
N ASN A 178 -4.94 63.98 20.58
CA ASN A 178 -5.69 63.65 19.36
C ASN A 178 -5.05 63.71 17.95
N ILE A 179 -3.83 63.17 17.76
CA ILE A 179 -3.49 62.49 16.48
C ILE A 179 -2.75 61.18 16.76
N ARG A 180 -3.47 60.05 16.75
CA ARG A 180 -2.89 58.70 16.81
C ARG A 180 -2.30 58.34 15.43
N SER A 181 -0.98 58.49 15.25
CA SER A 181 -0.27 57.83 14.15
C SER A 181 -0.27 56.31 14.43
N ARG A 182 -0.92 55.52 13.57
CA ARG A 182 -0.75 54.06 13.59
C ARG A 182 0.67 53.77 13.10
N SER A 183 1.56 53.38 14.02
CA SER A 183 2.78 52.64 13.71
C SER A 183 2.41 51.45 12.83
N VAL A 184 2.78 51.47 11.54
CA VAL A 184 2.56 50.34 10.64
C VAL A 184 3.64 49.30 10.97
N VAL A 185 3.26 48.29 11.75
CA VAL A 185 4.13 47.14 12.04
C VAL A 185 4.39 46.41 10.72
N PRO A 186 5.65 46.24 10.28
CA PRO A 186 5.97 45.52 9.06
C PRO A 186 5.44 44.08 9.09
N PRO A 187 4.98 43.53 7.95
CA PRO A 187 4.49 42.15 7.91
C PRO A 187 5.53 41.15 8.45
N GLY A 188 5.09 40.31 9.39
CA GLY A 188 5.92 39.24 9.94
C GLY A 188 7.00 39.67 10.94
N ASP A 189 7.04 40.95 11.32
CA ASP A 189 7.98 41.48 12.31
C ASP A 189 7.77 40.87 13.69
N LEU A 190 8.86 40.70 14.45
CA LEU A 190 8.90 39.95 15.71
C LEU A 190 8.34 38.51 15.60
N GLY A 191 8.39 37.92 14.41
CA GLY A 191 7.89 36.57 14.17
C GLY A 191 6.37 36.43 14.16
N THR A 192 5.62 37.54 14.12
CA THR A 192 4.15 37.54 14.02
C THR A 192 3.67 36.93 12.69
N PRO A 193 2.42 36.44 12.58
CA PRO A 193 1.89 35.94 11.31
C PRO A 193 1.69 37.08 10.30
N VAL A 194 2.11 36.86 9.06
CA VAL A 194 1.79 37.74 7.93
C VAL A 194 0.29 37.64 7.63
N GLN A 195 -0.38 38.79 7.62
CA GLN A 195 -1.79 38.87 7.24
C GLN A 195 -1.91 38.81 5.71
N ILE A 196 -2.65 37.83 5.21
CA ILE A 196 -2.82 37.58 3.77
C ILE A 196 -4.29 37.79 3.43
N ASP A 197 -4.59 38.58 2.40
CA ASP A 197 -5.96 38.74 1.91
C ASP A 197 -6.34 37.56 1.00
N LEU A 198 -7.06 36.60 1.56
CA LEU A 198 -7.56 35.42 0.84
C LEU A 198 -8.90 35.67 0.14
N LYS A 199 -9.35 36.93 0.01
CA LYS A 199 -10.53 37.30 -0.78
C LYS A 199 -10.18 37.72 -2.21
N ASP A 200 -8.92 38.10 -2.46
CA ASP A 200 -8.43 38.48 -3.78
C ASP A 200 -7.95 37.26 -4.58
N ASN A 201 -8.53 37.06 -5.77
CA ASN A 201 -8.21 35.94 -6.65
C ASN A 201 -6.75 35.96 -7.14
N ALA A 202 -6.16 37.14 -7.35
CA ALA A 202 -4.77 37.23 -7.78
C ALA A 202 -3.81 36.79 -6.67
N THR A 203 -4.08 37.23 -5.43
CA THR A 203 -3.35 36.79 -4.23
C THR A 203 -3.49 35.27 -4.01
N ILE A 204 -4.69 34.70 -4.13
CA ILE A 204 -4.90 33.24 -4.04
C ILE A 204 -4.04 32.51 -5.08
N ALA A 205 -4.01 32.98 -6.32
CA ALA A 205 -3.21 32.36 -7.37
C ALA A 205 -1.71 32.40 -7.07
N MET A 206 -1.18 33.52 -6.56
CA MET A 206 0.22 33.64 -6.14
C MET A 206 0.56 32.72 -4.97
N VAL A 207 -0.31 32.63 -3.96
CA VAL A 207 -0.16 31.71 -2.82
C VAL A 207 -0.14 30.26 -3.30
N GLN A 208 -1.09 29.85 -4.15
CA GLN A 208 -1.14 28.49 -4.71
C GLN A 208 0.08 28.18 -5.56
N GLN A 209 0.56 29.12 -6.36
CA GLN A 209 1.76 28.96 -7.17
C GLN A 209 3.00 28.78 -6.27
N GLY A 210 3.12 29.56 -5.19
CA GLY A 210 4.19 29.40 -4.20
C GLY A 210 4.17 28.02 -3.53
N LEU A 211 2.99 27.59 -3.05
CA LEU A 211 2.79 26.28 -2.44
C LEU A 211 3.15 25.14 -3.39
N LYS A 212 2.74 25.23 -4.66
CA LYS A 212 3.04 24.24 -5.69
C LYS A 212 4.53 24.18 -6.04
N THR A 213 5.21 25.33 -6.08
CA THR A 213 6.60 25.43 -6.55
C THR A 213 7.59 25.12 -5.44
N PHE A 214 7.39 25.70 -4.26
CA PHE A 214 8.37 25.66 -3.16
C PHE A 214 7.91 24.82 -1.97
N GLY A 215 6.63 24.44 -1.90
CA GLY A 215 6.03 23.74 -0.76
C GLY A 215 5.61 24.67 0.38
N TYR A 216 5.70 26.00 0.21
CA TYR A 216 5.32 27.01 1.21
C TYR A 216 4.88 28.30 0.52
N ASN A 217 4.27 29.22 1.27
CA ASN A 217 3.72 30.47 0.78
C ASN A 217 4.82 31.52 0.50
N ALA A 218 5.47 31.42 -0.66
CA ALA A 218 6.50 32.37 -1.07
C ALA A 218 5.98 33.82 -1.14
N TYR A 219 4.71 34.03 -1.50
CA TYR A 219 4.08 35.36 -1.52
C TYR A 219 4.11 36.02 -0.12
N ALA A 220 3.74 35.29 0.94
CA ALA A 220 3.83 35.83 2.30
C ALA A 220 5.27 36.17 2.70
N SER A 221 6.24 35.36 2.27
CA SER A 221 7.67 35.65 2.48
C SER A 221 8.11 36.91 1.75
N ASP A 222 7.64 37.16 0.53
CA ASP A 222 8.04 38.33 -0.27
C ASP A 222 7.55 39.66 0.34
N LEU A 223 6.48 39.63 1.14
CA LEU A 223 5.97 40.79 1.88
C LEU A 223 6.79 41.13 3.14
N MET A 224 7.65 40.22 3.59
CA MET A 224 8.41 40.37 4.83
C MET A 224 9.80 40.93 4.56
N SER A 225 10.31 41.72 5.52
CA SER A 225 11.71 42.15 5.51
C SER A 225 12.68 40.96 5.41
N LEU A 226 13.74 41.11 4.62
CA LEU A 226 14.88 40.19 4.59
C LEU A 226 15.69 40.22 5.90
N ARG A 227 15.50 41.27 6.69
CA ARG A 227 16.14 41.51 8.00
C ARG A 227 15.08 41.70 9.08
N ARG A 228 14.01 40.90 9.04
CA ARG A 228 12.94 41.02 10.06
C ARG A 228 13.52 40.77 11.45
N ARG A 229 12.98 41.48 12.44
CA ARG A 229 13.37 41.25 13.84
C ARG A 229 12.74 39.96 14.33
N LEU A 230 13.46 39.22 15.16
CA LEU A 230 12.91 38.10 15.93
C LEU A 230 12.99 38.42 17.42
N PRO A 231 12.07 37.90 18.24
CA PRO A 231 12.18 38.00 19.70
C PRO A 231 13.40 37.23 20.21
N ASP A 232 13.99 37.68 21.33
CA ASP A 232 14.96 36.87 22.06
C ASP A 232 14.23 35.77 22.82
N VAL A 233 14.33 34.55 22.29
CA VAL A 233 13.63 33.35 22.80
C VAL A 233 14.50 32.53 23.73
N ARG A 234 15.69 33.01 24.10
CA ARG A 234 16.57 32.31 25.05
C ARG A 234 15.95 32.32 26.45
N ALA A 235 15.93 31.14 27.07
CA ALA A 235 15.53 31.01 28.46
C ALA A 235 16.45 31.82 29.39
N ALA A 236 15.96 32.23 30.57
CA ALA A 236 16.75 32.95 31.57
C ALA A 236 18.08 32.22 31.88
N TRP A 237 18.02 30.91 32.08
CA TRP A 237 19.20 30.06 32.27
C TRP A 237 20.23 30.21 31.14
N CYS A 238 19.82 30.25 29.88
CA CYS A 238 20.75 30.42 28.76
C CYS A 238 21.42 31.80 28.70
N ARG A 239 20.79 32.83 29.28
CA ARG A 239 21.32 34.21 29.33
C ARG A 239 22.27 34.43 30.50
N GLU A 240 22.05 33.71 31.61
CA GLU A 240 22.79 33.86 32.87
C GLU A 240 24.08 33.04 32.92
N GLN A 241 24.22 32.04 32.06
CA GLN A 241 25.35 31.13 32.10
C GLN A 241 26.54 31.71 31.29
N ASP A 242 27.73 31.74 31.89
CA ASP A 242 29.03 31.93 31.22
C ASP A 242 29.37 30.70 30.34
N ILE A 243 28.47 30.31 29.42
CA ILE A 243 28.58 29.07 28.63
C ILE A 243 29.77 29.11 27.67
N VAL A 244 30.31 30.30 27.38
CA VAL A 244 31.27 30.48 26.30
C VAL A 244 32.70 30.34 26.83
N SER A 245 33.39 29.26 26.45
CA SER A 245 34.86 29.20 26.53
C SER A 245 35.45 30.51 26.00
N SER A 246 36.44 31.09 26.70
CA SER A 246 36.93 32.45 26.44
C SER A 246 37.52 32.66 25.04
N ARG A 247 37.73 31.60 24.24
CA ARG A 247 38.03 31.64 22.80
C ARG A 247 37.33 30.49 22.06
N LEU A 248 36.30 30.81 21.28
CA LEU A 248 35.66 29.88 20.34
C LEU A 248 36.34 29.94 18.95
N PRO A 249 36.47 28.81 18.23
CA PRO A 249 37.00 28.77 16.87
C PRO A 249 35.97 29.30 15.86
N PRO A 250 36.39 29.96 14.78
CA PRO A 250 35.49 30.32 13.70
C PRO A 250 35.03 29.08 12.92
N THR A 251 33.85 29.14 12.31
CA THR A 251 33.23 28.05 11.54
C THR A 251 33.00 28.45 10.08
N SER A 252 33.05 27.48 9.18
CA SER A 252 32.56 27.64 7.80
C SER A 252 31.08 27.27 7.77
N ILE A 253 30.21 28.24 7.44
CA ILE A 253 28.77 28.03 7.37
C ILE A 253 28.39 27.61 5.95
N VAL A 254 27.83 26.41 5.77
CA VAL A 254 27.49 25.82 4.47
C VAL A 254 25.97 25.76 4.30
N ILE A 255 25.47 26.37 3.23
CA ILE A 255 24.04 26.38 2.89
C ILE A 255 23.85 25.81 1.50
N VAL A 256 23.16 24.68 1.40
CA VAL A 256 22.80 24.08 0.12
C VAL A 256 21.42 24.58 -0.31
N PHE A 257 21.28 24.97 -1.57
CA PHE A 257 19.99 25.34 -2.13
C PHE A 257 19.79 24.77 -3.54
N TYR A 258 18.53 24.47 -3.87
CA TYR A 258 18.08 24.14 -5.23
C TYR A 258 16.74 24.82 -5.45
N ASN A 259 16.69 25.78 -6.39
CA ASN A 259 15.48 26.53 -6.73
C ASN A 259 14.71 27.07 -5.49
N GLU A 260 15.43 27.56 -4.47
CA GLU A 260 14.80 28.17 -3.29
C GLU A 260 14.22 29.55 -3.64
N ALA A 261 13.12 29.94 -2.98
CA ALA A 261 12.55 31.27 -3.17
C ALA A 261 13.56 32.35 -2.77
N TRP A 262 13.67 33.40 -3.59
CA TRP A 262 14.70 34.43 -3.45
C TRP A 262 14.67 35.16 -2.10
N SER A 263 13.46 35.60 -1.68
CA SER A 263 13.29 36.29 -0.39
C SER A 263 13.67 35.41 0.80
N VAL A 264 13.42 34.11 0.71
CA VAL A 264 13.74 33.15 1.77
C VAL A 264 15.24 32.91 1.87
N LEU A 265 15.90 32.61 0.75
CA LEU A 265 17.35 32.39 0.72
C LEU A 265 18.12 33.62 1.22
N LEU A 266 17.75 34.81 0.76
CA LEU A 266 18.39 36.04 1.21
C LEU A 266 18.11 36.34 2.69
N ARG A 267 16.89 36.06 3.19
CA ARG A 267 16.58 36.20 4.60
C ARG A 267 17.43 35.27 5.46
N THR A 268 17.70 34.05 5.00
CA THR A 268 18.66 33.15 5.67
C THR A 268 20.07 33.73 5.72
N VAL A 269 20.58 34.25 4.60
CA VAL A 269 21.91 34.87 4.55
C VAL A 269 22.00 36.06 5.51
N HIS A 270 21.05 36.99 5.42
CA HIS A 270 21.02 38.16 6.30
C HIS A 270 20.80 37.80 7.77
N SER A 271 19.94 36.82 8.04
CA SER A 271 19.73 36.28 9.37
C SER A 271 21.02 35.84 10.05
N ILE A 272 21.92 35.20 9.30
CA ILE A 272 23.20 34.71 9.81
C ILE A 272 24.15 35.88 10.04
N LEU A 273 24.32 36.74 9.04
CA LEU A 273 25.24 37.88 9.09
C LEU A 273 24.85 38.87 10.20
N ASP A 274 23.56 39.11 10.42
CA ASP A 274 23.09 40.11 11.37
C ASP A 274 23.12 39.60 12.84
N ARG A 275 23.25 38.28 13.08
CA ARG A 275 23.11 37.66 14.42
C ARG A 275 24.21 36.68 14.79
N THR A 276 25.35 36.80 14.13
CA THR A 276 26.53 35.98 14.41
C THR A 276 27.71 36.93 14.60
N PRO A 277 28.49 36.82 15.69
CA PRO A 277 29.69 37.63 15.85
C PRO A 277 30.66 37.44 14.67
N ASP A 278 31.12 38.54 14.06
CA ASP A 278 31.95 38.51 12.84
C ASP A 278 33.18 37.59 12.96
N HIS A 279 33.84 37.57 14.12
CA HIS A 279 35.03 36.76 14.37
C HIS A 279 34.76 35.25 14.43
N LEU A 280 33.50 34.81 14.52
CA LEU A 280 33.12 33.40 14.49
C LEU A 280 32.73 32.91 13.09
N ILE A 281 32.58 33.82 12.13
CA ILE A 281 32.34 33.47 10.72
C ILE A 281 33.68 33.39 10.01
N HIS A 282 34.14 32.18 9.67
CA HIS A 282 35.30 32.02 8.79
C HIS A 282 34.94 32.32 7.34
N GLU A 283 33.84 31.72 6.88
CA GLU A 283 33.27 31.93 5.54
C GLU A 283 31.80 31.48 5.50
N LEU A 284 31.02 32.09 4.62
CA LEU A 284 29.65 31.68 4.28
C LEU A 284 29.62 31.12 2.86
N VAL A 285 29.39 29.82 2.72
CA VAL A 285 29.44 29.08 1.46
C VAL A 285 28.03 28.71 1.01
N LEU A 286 27.55 29.37 -0.04
CA LEU A 286 26.30 29.02 -0.71
C LEU A 286 26.59 27.97 -1.79
N VAL A 287 26.01 26.79 -1.65
CA VAL A 287 26.17 25.69 -2.60
C VAL A 287 24.91 25.60 -3.46
N ASP A 288 25.05 25.99 -4.72
CA ASP A 288 23.98 25.88 -5.71
C ASP A 288 23.98 24.47 -6.33
N ASP A 289 22.98 23.66 -5.97
CA ASP A 289 22.80 22.31 -6.48
C ASP A 289 22.08 22.32 -7.85
N TYR A 290 22.65 23.04 -8.81
CA TYR A 290 22.18 23.10 -10.21
C TYR A 290 20.81 23.78 -10.39
N SER A 291 20.60 24.94 -9.76
CA SER A 291 19.38 25.75 -9.90
C SER A 291 19.29 26.45 -11.26
N THR A 292 18.06 26.82 -11.66
CA THR A 292 17.80 27.53 -12.93
C THR A 292 17.88 29.06 -12.83
N ALA A 293 18.12 29.64 -11.64
CA ALA A 293 18.08 31.08 -11.36
C ALA A 293 19.48 31.72 -11.14
N GLY A 294 19.57 33.06 -11.35
CA GLY A 294 20.78 33.84 -11.66
C GLY A 294 21.84 34.10 -10.56
N ARG A 295 22.81 34.97 -10.89
CA ARG A 295 24.04 35.27 -10.13
C ARG A 295 23.81 36.18 -8.90
N PHE A 296 24.60 36.01 -7.84
CA PHE A 296 24.56 36.84 -6.63
C PHE A 296 25.89 37.57 -6.43
N PRO A 297 25.92 38.89 -6.16
CA PRO A 297 27.15 39.61 -5.80
C PRO A 297 27.49 39.45 -4.30
N LYS A 298 28.79 39.30 -3.96
CA LYS A 298 29.39 39.36 -2.60
C LYS A 298 29.23 38.15 -1.65
N VAL A 299 28.74 37.00 -2.11
CA VAL A 299 28.78 35.73 -1.35
C VAL A 299 29.54 34.67 -2.15
N ARG A 300 30.36 33.85 -1.50
CA ARG A 300 31.05 32.74 -2.18
C ARG A 300 30.02 31.69 -2.57
N ILE A 301 29.71 31.63 -3.86
CA ILE A 301 28.83 30.62 -4.43
C ILE A 301 29.65 29.54 -5.08
N VAL A 302 29.45 28.31 -4.62
CA VAL A 302 30.01 27.10 -5.19
C VAL A 302 28.89 26.43 -5.99
N ARG A 303 29.04 26.36 -7.32
CA ARG A 303 28.01 25.79 -8.20
C ARG A 303 28.33 24.35 -8.55
N ALA A 304 27.39 23.45 -8.29
CA ALA A 304 27.51 22.06 -8.70
C ALA A 304 27.42 21.95 -10.24
N PRO A 305 28.26 21.11 -10.88
CA PRO A 305 28.29 21.00 -12.35
C PRO A 305 27.09 20.25 -12.93
N LYS A 306 26.34 19.54 -12.09
CA LYS A 306 25.12 18.79 -12.40
C LYS A 306 24.28 18.73 -11.13
N ARG A 307 23.02 18.28 -11.23
CA ARG A 307 22.21 18.02 -10.05
C ARG A 307 22.81 16.86 -9.24
N LEU A 308 23.31 17.16 -8.04
CA LEU A 308 23.91 16.20 -7.12
C LEU A 308 22.91 15.69 -6.07
N GLY A 309 21.86 16.46 -5.81
CA GLY A 309 20.97 16.22 -4.66
C GLY A 309 21.55 16.80 -3.38
N LEU A 310 20.71 16.95 -2.35
CA LEU A 310 21.06 17.58 -1.08
C LEU A 310 22.33 16.99 -0.46
N ILE A 311 22.43 15.66 -0.49
CA ILE A 311 23.48 14.89 0.17
C ILE A 311 24.82 15.12 -0.55
N GLY A 312 24.84 14.94 -1.87
CA GLY A 312 26.02 15.18 -2.70
C GLY A 312 26.46 16.64 -2.66
N ALA A 313 25.52 17.59 -2.68
CA ALA A 313 25.81 19.01 -2.59
C ALA A 313 26.37 19.42 -1.22
N LYS A 314 25.89 18.87 -0.11
CA LYS A 314 26.48 19.09 1.23
C LYS A 314 27.94 18.65 1.26
N VAL A 315 28.24 17.44 0.78
CA VAL A 315 29.62 16.93 0.72
C VAL A 315 30.49 17.76 -0.21
N PHE A 316 29.95 18.14 -1.38
CA PHE A 316 30.63 18.98 -2.35
C PHE A 316 31.02 20.33 -1.74
N GLY A 317 30.08 21.03 -1.10
CA GLY A 317 30.36 22.29 -0.40
C GLY A 317 31.33 22.13 0.76
N ALA A 318 31.08 21.15 1.63
CA ALA A 318 31.89 20.87 2.81
C ALA A 318 33.36 20.65 2.46
N LYS A 319 33.66 19.87 1.41
CA LYS A 319 35.05 19.60 1.01
C LYS A 319 35.82 20.85 0.61
N THR A 320 35.13 21.91 0.18
CA THR A 320 35.74 23.18 -0.22
C THR A 320 36.00 24.16 0.93
N THR A 321 35.53 23.87 2.14
CA THR A 321 35.73 24.72 3.32
C THR A 321 37.10 24.53 3.95
N THR A 322 37.55 25.52 4.73
CA THR A 322 38.89 25.50 5.35
C THR A 322 38.89 25.63 6.88
N ALA A 323 37.78 25.99 7.52
CA ALA A 323 37.68 26.03 8.98
C ALA A 323 37.72 24.64 9.61
N SER A 324 38.12 24.57 10.89
CA SER A 324 38.10 23.33 11.68
C SER A 324 36.68 22.88 12.02
N VAL A 325 35.72 23.80 12.14
CA VAL A 325 34.30 23.51 12.35
C VAL A 325 33.51 23.85 11.09
N ILE A 326 32.55 22.99 10.75
CA ILE A 326 31.60 23.23 9.66
C ILE A 326 30.19 23.29 10.28
N THR A 327 29.46 24.36 9.99
CA THR A 327 28.06 24.52 10.41
C THR A 327 27.15 24.46 9.19
N PHE A 328 26.30 23.45 9.10
CA PHE A 328 25.30 23.33 8.04
C PHE A 328 23.99 24.01 8.44
N LEU A 329 23.40 24.73 7.50
CA LEU A 329 22.05 25.28 7.60
C LEU A 329 21.31 25.05 6.28
N ASP A 330 19.99 24.83 6.37
CA ASP A 330 19.13 24.83 5.18
C ASP A 330 18.95 26.26 4.65
N ALA A 331 18.58 26.40 3.38
CA ALA A 331 18.38 27.68 2.70
C ALA A 331 17.12 28.47 3.12
N HIS A 332 16.37 27.97 4.10
CA HIS A 332 15.08 28.49 4.53
C HIS A 332 14.95 28.49 6.05
N VAL A 333 15.94 29.11 6.69
CA VAL A 333 16.05 29.26 8.15
C VAL A 333 16.22 30.70 8.58
N GLU A 334 15.92 30.97 9.85
CA GLU A 334 16.23 32.21 10.55
C GLU A 334 16.82 31.90 11.93
N CYS A 335 18.07 32.27 12.15
CA CYS A 335 18.82 32.11 13.39
C CYS A 335 18.30 33.07 14.47
N THR A 336 18.42 32.80 15.77
CA THR A 336 18.13 33.83 16.80
C THR A 336 19.42 34.45 17.33
N GLU A 337 19.29 35.44 18.21
CA GLU A 337 20.45 35.92 18.98
C GLU A 337 21.10 34.76 19.76
N GLY A 338 22.44 34.72 19.76
CA GLY A 338 23.24 33.73 20.50
C GLY A 338 23.10 32.28 20.01
N TRP A 339 22.75 32.07 18.75
CA TRP A 339 22.50 30.73 18.22
C TRP A 339 23.79 29.91 17.99
N LEU A 340 24.94 30.53 17.71
CA LEU A 340 26.12 29.81 17.22
C LEU A 340 27.06 29.41 18.36
N GLU A 341 27.28 30.31 19.31
CA GLU A 341 28.25 30.19 20.39
C GLU A 341 28.04 28.91 21.22
N PRO A 342 26.81 28.54 21.63
CA PRO A 342 26.57 27.30 22.36
C PRO A 342 26.85 26.03 21.54
N LEU A 343 26.72 26.10 20.21
CA LEU A 343 27.05 24.95 19.33
C LEU A 343 28.56 24.75 19.26
N LEU A 344 29.31 25.84 19.08
CA LEU A 344 30.76 25.81 19.00
C LEU A 344 31.37 25.38 20.33
N ASP A 345 30.86 25.86 21.46
CA ASP A 345 31.34 25.46 22.79
C ASP A 345 31.26 23.94 23.01
N VAL A 346 30.16 23.31 22.59
CA VAL A 346 30.00 21.85 22.65
C VAL A 346 31.06 21.12 21.82
N ILE A 347 31.36 21.60 20.62
CA ILE A 347 32.33 20.98 19.72
C ILE A 347 33.75 21.17 20.24
N VAL A 348 34.07 22.35 20.78
CA VAL A 348 35.40 22.65 21.35
C VAL A 348 35.68 21.76 22.55
N ARG A 349 34.69 21.52 23.42
CA ARG A 349 34.84 20.62 24.56
C ARG A 349 35.06 19.17 24.14
N ASN A 350 34.50 18.75 23.00
CA ASN A 350 34.74 17.44 22.43
C ASN A 350 34.49 17.43 20.91
N ALA A 351 35.58 17.40 20.13
CA ALA A 351 35.57 17.45 18.67
C ALA A 351 34.81 16.28 18.00
N THR A 352 34.55 15.19 18.73
CA THR A 352 33.74 14.04 18.24
C THR A 352 32.24 14.19 18.51
N THR A 353 31.79 15.36 18.97
CA THR A 353 30.37 15.66 19.21
C THR A 353 29.77 16.44 18.05
N ILE A 354 28.65 15.96 17.53
CA ILE A 354 27.81 16.72 16.59
C ILE A 354 26.78 17.50 17.42
N ALA A 355 26.82 18.83 17.30
CA ALA A 355 25.91 19.73 18.02
C ALA A 355 24.83 20.25 17.08
N MET A 356 23.56 20.22 17.51
CA MET A 356 22.44 20.77 16.73
C MET A 356 21.72 21.86 17.51
N PRO A 357 21.26 22.91 16.84
CA PRO A 357 20.35 23.86 17.45
C PRO A 357 19.03 23.18 17.79
N THR A 358 18.29 23.77 18.71
CA THR A 358 16.86 23.52 18.76
C THR A 358 16.20 24.17 17.56
N ILE A 359 15.46 23.37 16.80
CA ILE A 359 14.86 23.78 15.54
C ILE A 359 13.46 24.31 15.80
N ASP A 360 13.32 25.62 15.82
CA ASP A 360 12.02 26.30 15.91
C ASP A 360 11.25 26.21 14.60
N GLN A 361 9.92 26.34 14.65
CA GLN A 361 9.10 26.22 13.46
C GLN A 361 8.72 27.62 12.94
N ILE A 362 8.99 27.87 11.66
CA ILE A 362 8.32 28.92 10.89
C ILE A 362 7.15 28.27 10.13
N ASP A 363 5.95 28.80 10.31
CA ASP A 363 4.76 28.32 9.63
C ASP A 363 4.87 28.53 8.11
N GLY A 364 4.79 27.45 7.33
CA GLY A 364 4.94 27.53 5.87
C GLY A 364 3.84 28.30 5.16
N PHE A 365 2.72 28.63 5.81
CA PHE A 365 1.65 29.42 5.22
C PHE A 365 1.66 30.88 5.69
N THR A 366 1.79 31.11 6.99
CA THR A 366 1.69 32.46 7.60
C THR A 366 3.05 33.11 7.90
N MET A 367 4.15 32.37 7.80
CA MET A 367 5.51 32.78 8.18
C MET A 367 5.69 33.16 9.67
N GLN A 368 4.73 32.76 10.51
CA GLN A 368 4.78 32.93 11.95
C GLN A 368 5.88 32.08 12.57
N LEU A 369 6.65 32.65 13.50
CA LEU A 369 7.59 31.92 14.35
C LEU A 369 6.85 31.24 15.51
N LYS A 370 7.12 29.95 15.73
CA LYS A 370 6.57 29.15 16.83
C LYS A 370 7.72 28.50 17.62
N THR A 371 7.81 28.83 18.91
CA THR A 371 9.00 28.54 19.75
C THR A 371 8.75 27.64 20.95
N ASP A 372 7.49 27.49 21.36
CA ASP A 372 7.15 26.91 22.68
C ASP A 372 7.38 25.38 22.76
N PHE A 373 7.29 24.70 21.62
CA PHE A 373 7.27 23.24 21.57
C PHE A 373 8.65 22.62 21.29
N ALA A 374 9.50 23.29 20.51
CA ALA A 374 10.77 22.75 20.06
C ALA A 374 11.75 22.31 21.19
N PRO A 375 11.90 23.03 22.33
CA PRO A 375 12.81 22.59 23.41
C PRO A 375 12.38 21.29 24.10
N GLN A 376 11.14 20.84 23.89
CA GLN A 376 10.59 19.63 24.48
C GLN A 376 10.77 18.41 23.57
N LEU A 377 11.39 18.57 22.41
CA LEU A 377 11.53 17.53 21.39
C LEU A 377 12.91 16.90 21.36
N VAL A 378 12.95 15.64 20.93
CA VAL A 378 14.17 14.89 20.62
C VAL A 378 13.99 14.22 19.25
N GLY A 379 15.06 14.12 18.47
CA GLY A 379 15.01 13.47 17.17
C GLY A 379 15.07 11.95 17.31
N ALA A 380 14.13 11.24 16.72
CA ALA A 380 14.01 9.78 16.79
C ALA A 380 13.50 9.21 15.46
N TYR A 381 13.43 7.88 15.33
CA TYR A 381 12.85 7.21 14.16
C TYR A 381 12.28 5.84 14.53
N ARG A 382 11.50 5.24 13.62
CA ARG A 382 11.00 3.87 13.73
C ARG A 382 11.78 2.90 12.84
N TRP A 383 11.50 1.61 12.92
CA TRP A 383 12.24 0.59 12.16
C TRP A 383 12.24 0.78 10.64
N ASP A 384 11.34 1.58 10.08
CA ASP A 384 11.37 1.99 8.68
C ASP A 384 12.31 3.16 8.35
N LEU A 385 13.14 3.57 9.32
CA LEU A 385 14.05 4.72 9.26
C LEU A 385 13.36 6.06 9.01
N ASN A 386 12.04 6.13 9.21
CA ASN A 386 11.30 7.37 9.09
C ASN A 386 11.54 8.25 10.32
N PHE A 387 12.20 9.39 10.10
CA PHE A 387 12.49 10.37 11.14
C PHE A 387 11.22 11.00 11.69
N GLY A 388 11.21 11.26 12.99
CA GLY A 388 10.16 12.01 13.67
C GLY A 388 10.66 12.65 14.95
N TRP A 389 9.92 13.66 15.40
CA TRP A 389 10.15 14.30 16.69
C TRP A 389 9.38 13.57 17.78
N TRP A 390 10.07 13.12 18.81
CA TRP A 390 9.47 12.53 20.01
C TRP A 390 9.52 13.54 21.16
N GLY A 391 8.63 13.37 22.14
CA GLY A 391 8.74 14.14 23.37
C GLY A 391 9.99 13.70 24.14
N ARG A 392 10.80 14.65 24.60
CA ARG A 392 12.00 14.39 25.42
C ARG A 392 11.68 13.59 26.69
N ALA A 393 10.45 13.72 27.19
CA ALA A 393 9.93 12.92 28.28
C ALA A 393 9.95 11.40 28.00
N ALA A 394 9.95 10.95 26.74
CA ALA A 394 10.05 9.55 26.38
C ALA A 394 11.45 8.95 26.57
N MET A 395 12.50 9.78 26.62
CA MET A 395 13.88 9.31 26.76
C MET A 395 14.17 8.81 28.18
N LYS A 396 14.83 7.67 28.30
CA LYS A 396 15.26 7.05 29.57
C LYS A 396 16.31 7.91 30.28
N LYS A 397 17.24 8.49 29.52
CA LYS A 397 18.27 9.38 30.08
C LYS A 397 17.66 10.73 30.46
N ARG A 398 17.85 11.14 31.72
CA ARG A 398 17.37 12.41 32.28
C ARG A 398 18.53 13.37 32.53
N TYR A 399 18.24 14.66 32.44
CA TYR A 399 19.19 15.75 32.64
C TYR A 399 18.65 16.66 33.74
N SER A 400 19.55 17.23 34.56
CA SER A 400 19.19 18.03 35.74
C SER A 400 18.46 19.33 35.41
N ASN A 401 18.71 19.89 34.22
CA ASN A 401 18.08 21.13 33.76
C ASN A 401 17.57 20.96 32.30
N PRO A 402 16.41 21.51 31.94
CA PRO A 402 15.86 21.38 30.59
C PRO A 402 16.69 22.08 29.50
N TYR A 403 17.60 23.00 29.84
CA TYR A 403 18.35 23.80 28.87
C TYR A 403 19.82 23.37 28.68
N VAL A 404 20.31 22.35 29.39
CA VAL A 404 21.65 21.78 29.11
C VAL A 404 21.64 20.99 27.80
N PRO A 405 22.76 20.94 27.07
CA PRO A 405 22.92 20.05 25.92
C PRO A 405 22.58 18.61 26.30
N PHE A 406 21.79 17.94 25.46
CA PHE A 406 21.29 16.59 25.75
C PHE A 406 21.38 15.67 24.55
N ASP A 407 21.65 14.39 24.83
CA ASP A 407 21.79 13.34 23.82
C ASP A 407 20.52 13.16 22.99
N THR A 408 20.71 12.96 21.69
CA THR A 408 19.63 12.58 20.76
C THR A 408 20.05 11.37 19.92
N PRO A 409 19.17 10.39 19.70
CA PRO A 409 19.50 9.25 18.87
C PRO A 409 19.58 9.63 17.38
N ALA A 410 18.76 10.57 16.93
CA ALA A 410 18.73 10.99 15.53
C ALA A 410 18.68 12.51 15.35
N MET A 411 19.10 12.96 14.18
CA MET A 411 19.01 14.35 13.73
C MET A 411 17.96 14.55 12.64
N ALA A 412 17.42 15.76 12.54
CA ALA A 412 16.57 16.15 11.41
C ALA A 412 17.34 16.26 10.08
N GLY A 413 18.65 16.56 10.12
CA GLY A 413 19.55 16.50 8.96
C GLY A 413 20.01 17.85 8.42
N GLY A 414 19.18 18.89 8.53
CA GLY A 414 19.42 20.20 7.91
C GLY A 414 20.40 21.11 8.66
N LEU A 415 20.34 21.10 10.00
CA LEU A 415 21.02 22.08 10.85
C LEU A 415 21.90 21.40 11.90
N PHE A 416 23.21 21.57 11.80
CA PHE A 416 24.17 21.03 12.76
C PHE A 416 25.57 21.64 12.58
N ALA A 417 26.38 21.58 13.63
CA ALA A 417 27.80 21.88 13.57
C ALA A 417 28.62 20.62 13.90
N ILE A 418 29.74 20.45 13.20
CA ILE A 418 30.61 19.28 13.32
C ILE A 418 32.08 19.68 13.09
N ASP A 419 32.99 19.04 13.81
CA ASP A 419 34.43 19.13 13.50
C ASP A 419 34.72 18.48 12.12
N ARG A 420 35.46 19.20 11.29
CA ARG A 420 35.77 18.78 9.92
C ARG A 420 36.55 17.47 9.88
N ALA A 421 37.56 17.32 10.73
CA ALA A 421 38.39 16.12 10.76
C ALA A 421 37.58 14.92 11.25
N PHE A 422 36.66 15.13 12.20
CA PHE A 422 35.72 14.10 12.59
C PHE A 422 34.77 13.71 11.43
N PHE A 423 34.20 14.68 10.71
CA PHE A 423 33.32 14.38 9.57
C PHE A 423 34.04 13.61 8.46
N GLU A 424 35.30 13.96 8.19
CA GLU A 424 36.17 13.25 7.26
C GLU A 424 36.48 11.82 7.74
N ARG A 425 36.78 11.64 9.03
CA ARG A 425 36.99 10.31 9.64
C ARG A 425 35.77 9.41 9.50
N LEU A 426 34.56 9.96 9.63
CA LEU A 426 33.30 9.24 9.38
C LEU A 426 33.07 8.93 7.88
N GLY A 427 33.97 9.39 7.01
CA GLY A 427 33.91 9.27 5.56
C GLY A 427 32.81 10.09 4.92
N TRP A 428 32.56 11.31 5.43
CA TRP A 428 31.53 12.22 4.93
C TRP A 428 30.14 11.54 4.91
N TYR A 429 29.21 11.95 4.03
CA TYR A 429 28.01 11.16 3.72
C TYR A 429 28.33 10.02 2.73
N ASP A 430 27.44 9.02 2.64
CA ASP A 430 27.46 8.02 1.55
C ASP A 430 27.23 8.71 0.19
N ASP A 431 28.23 8.65 -0.67
CA ASP A 431 28.22 9.20 -2.04
C ASP A 431 27.36 8.39 -3.01
N GLY A 432 26.92 7.20 -2.62
CA GLY A 432 25.92 6.42 -3.34
C GLY A 432 24.47 6.69 -2.92
N PHE A 433 24.22 7.57 -1.94
CA PHE A 433 22.87 8.07 -1.66
C PHE A 433 22.41 9.02 -2.76
N GLU A 434 21.13 8.90 -3.14
CA GLU A 434 20.53 9.71 -4.18
C GLU A 434 19.61 10.78 -3.60
N MET A 435 19.66 11.97 -4.18
CA MET A 435 18.73 13.10 -4.00
C MET A 435 18.50 13.57 -2.55
N TYR A 436 17.73 12.81 -1.76
CA TYR A 436 17.24 13.21 -0.45
C TYR A 436 16.88 12.01 0.42
N GLY A 437 17.08 12.15 1.73
CA GLY A 437 16.56 11.27 2.77
C GLY A 437 17.54 10.19 3.20
N ILE A 438 17.42 9.80 4.47
CA ILE A 438 18.21 8.78 5.19
C ILE A 438 19.63 9.24 5.55
N GLU A 439 20.17 10.31 4.96
CA GLU A 439 21.48 10.84 5.31
C GLU A 439 21.57 11.29 6.77
N ASN A 440 20.48 11.86 7.27
CA ASN A 440 20.34 12.31 8.65
C ASN A 440 20.45 11.13 9.62
N ILE A 441 19.78 10.01 9.32
CA ILE A 441 19.85 8.79 10.13
C ILE A 441 21.22 8.12 10.01
N GLU A 442 21.81 8.11 8.82
CA GLU A 442 23.13 7.54 8.57
C GLU A 442 24.22 8.23 9.41
N LEU A 443 24.27 9.57 9.36
CA LEU A 443 25.23 10.34 10.16
C LEU A 443 24.98 10.18 11.65
N SER A 444 23.71 10.00 12.05
CA SER A 444 23.36 9.74 13.44
C SER A 444 23.93 8.41 13.94
N MET A 445 23.77 7.33 13.17
CA MET A 445 24.39 6.04 13.49
C MET A 445 25.92 6.13 13.48
N LYS A 446 26.51 6.74 12.45
CA LYS A 446 27.97 6.97 12.35
C LYS A 446 28.52 7.65 13.59
N SER A 447 27.91 8.76 14.01
CA SER A 447 28.42 9.54 15.15
C SER A 447 28.54 8.68 16.39
N TRP A 448 27.47 7.97 16.76
CA TRP A 448 27.42 7.17 17.98
C TRP A 448 28.24 5.87 17.88
N MET A 449 28.20 5.21 16.73
CA MET A 449 28.92 3.95 16.54
C MET A 449 30.43 4.17 16.44
N CYS A 450 30.89 5.31 15.93
CA CYS A 450 32.31 5.58 15.69
C CYS A 450 32.95 6.45 16.79
N GLY A 451 32.51 6.27 18.04
CA GLY A 451 33.11 6.87 19.24
C GLY A 451 32.79 8.34 19.49
N GLY A 452 31.81 8.90 18.78
CA GLY A 452 31.31 10.26 18.99
C GLY A 452 29.98 10.32 19.72
N ARG A 453 29.34 11.50 19.69
CA ARG A 453 28.04 11.74 20.33
C ARG A 453 27.21 12.75 19.54
N MET A 454 25.89 12.70 19.66
CA MET A 454 25.00 13.72 19.10
C MET A 454 24.17 14.38 20.17
N VAL A 455 24.13 15.72 20.17
CA VAL A 455 23.38 16.48 21.17
C VAL A 455 22.58 17.62 20.55
N ILE A 456 21.36 17.81 21.06
CA ILE A 456 20.60 19.04 20.85
C ILE A 456 21.05 20.04 21.92
N VAL A 457 21.28 21.28 21.51
CA VAL A 457 21.72 22.38 22.38
C VAL A 457 20.55 23.35 22.57
N PRO A 458 19.81 23.29 23.70
CA PRO A 458 18.61 24.10 23.92
C PRO A 458 18.81 25.61 23.81
N CYS A 459 19.98 26.11 24.20
CA CYS A 459 20.30 27.54 24.15
C CYS A 459 20.60 28.05 22.74
N SER A 460 20.89 27.15 21.79
CA SER A 460 21.03 27.49 20.38
C SER A 460 19.67 27.33 19.70
N ARG A 461 19.14 28.39 19.11
CA ARG A 461 17.81 28.39 18.47
C ARG A 461 17.92 28.83 17.02
N VAL A 462 17.40 28.00 16.11
CA VAL A 462 17.30 28.33 14.69
C VAL A 462 15.93 27.91 14.20
N ALA A 463 15.19 28.85 13.64
CA ALA A 463 13.85 28.61 13.12
C ALA A 463 13.91 28.14 11.67
N HIS A 464 13.11 27.14 11.30
CA HIS A 464 13.08 26.51 9.98
C HIS A 464 11.67 26.54 9.38
N ILE A 465 11.54 26.87 8.09
CA ILE A 465 10.25 26.88 7.39
C ILE A 465 9.76 25.44 7.19
N ARG A 466 8.68 25.07 7.89
CA ARG A 466 8.02 23.78 7.68
C ARG A 466 7.24 23.79 6.37
N LYS A 467 7.82 23.19 5.34
CA LYS A 467 7.16 22.97 4.04
C LYS A 467 5.93 22.06 4.20
N GLN A 468 4.87 22.35 3.45
CA GLN A 468 3.64 21.53 3.37
C GLN A 468 3.83 20.31 2.45
N SER A 469 4.73 20.41 1.49
CA SER A 469 5.11 19.34 0.57
C SER A 469 6.57 19.53 0.12
N HIS A 470 7.13 18.53 -0.57
CA HIS A 470 8.46 18.59 -1.16
C HIS A 470 8.36 18.39 -2.67
N PRO A 471 7.95 19.42 -3.45
CA PRO A 471 7.61 19.27 -4.87
C PRO A 471 8.74 18.69 -5.75
N TYR A 472 10.00 18.88 -5.34
CA TYR A 472 11.16 18.34 -6.05
C TYR A 472 11.31 16.81 -5.95
N LEU A 473 10.59 16.15 -5.03
CA LEU A 473 10.57 14.68 -4.93
C LEU A 473 9.63 14.06 -5.97
N ASP A 474 8.65 14.81 -6.48
CA ASP A 474 7.68 14.31 -7.46
C ASP A 474 8.35 13.97 -8.80
N SER A 475 9.43 14.67 -9.15
CA SER A 475 10.23 14.42 -10.36
C SER A 475 11.31 13.36 -10.18
N ALA A 476 11.59 12.89 -8.96
CA ALA A 476 12.72 12.01 -8.67
C ALA A 476 12.49 10.52 -9.03
N GLY A 477 11.24 10.09 -9.28
CA GLY A 477 10.89 8.78 -9.86
C GLY A 477 11.44 7.51 -9.14
N LYS A 478 10.53 6.70 -8.56
CA LYS A 478 10.79 5.40 -7.88
C LYS A 478 11.76 5.42 -6.68
N ASP A 479 11.17 5.18 -5.49
CA ASP A 479 11.76 4.62 -4.25
C ASP A 479 13.23 4.97 -3.87
N VAL A 480 13.68 6.20 -4.15
CA VAL A 480 14.98 6.75 -3.69
C VAL A 480 15.21 6.51 -2.18
N ILE A 481 14.17 6.72 -1.37
CA ILE A 481 14.21 6.46 0.08
C ILE A 481 14.50 4.98 0.36
N MET A 482 13.87 4.04 -0.35
CA MET A 482 14.15 2.61 -0.19
C MET A 482 15.61 2.31 -0.55
N LYS A 483 16.13 2.87 -1.64
CA LYS A 483 17.54 2.68 -2.00
C LYS A 483 18.48 3.17 -0.89
N ASN A 484 18.32 4.40 -0.42
CA ASN A 484 19.17 4.98 0.61
C ASN A 484 19.04 4.21 1.94
N SER A 485 17.82 3.83 2.34
CA SER A 485 17.56 2.97 3.51
C SER A 485 18.30 1.64 3.45
N LEU A 486 18.29 0.98 2.29
CA LEU A 486 18.92 -0.33 2.14
C LEU A 486 20.44 -0.26 2.06
N ARG A 487 20.99 0.82 1.50
CA ARG A 487 22.43 1.10 1.57
C ARG A 487 22.87 1.35 3.01
N LEU A 488 22.14 2.19 3.75
CA LEU A 488 22.38 2.42 5.18
C LEU A 488 22.33 1.09 5.96
N ALA A 489 21.25 0.33 5.79
CA ALA A 489 21.03 -0.92 6.54
C ALA A 489 22.17 -1.91 6.29
N GLU A 490 22.63 -2.04 5.05
CA GLU A 490 23.70 -2.96 4.68
C GLU A 490 25.07 -2.59 5.27
N VAL A 491 25.30 -1.31 5.58
CA VAL A 491 26.57 -0.83 6.14
C VAL A 491 26.52 -0.73 7.65
N TRP A 492 25.40 -0.29 8.24
CA TRP A 492 25.35 0.20 9.62
C TRP A 492 24.42 -0.58 10.55
N MET A 493 23.52 -1.43 10.05
CA MET A 493 22.49 -2.09 10.90
C MET A 493 22.78 -3.56 11.26
N ASP A 494 23.92 -4.11 10.86
CA ASP A 494 24.35 -5.47 11.21
C ASP A 494 23.24 -6.53 10.99
N GLU A 495 22.85 -7.31 11.99
CA GLU A 495 21.76 -8.28 11.90
C GLU A 495 20.36 -7.64 11.80
N TYR A 496 20.21 -6.39 12.23
CA TYR A 496 18.93 -5.67 12.23
C TYR A 496 18.54 -5.16 10.84
N LYS A 497 19.43 -5.23 9.86
CA LYS A 497 19.11 -4.93 8.44
C LYS A 497 17.98 -5.80 7.89
N GLN A 498 17.79 -7.00 8.45
CA GLN A 498 16.69 -7.88 8.08
C GLN A 498 15.33 -7.23 8.34
N VAL A 499 15.20 -6.40 9.37
CA VAL A 499 13.96 -5.66 9.66
C VAL A 499 13.61 -4.75 8.48
N LEU A 500 14.60 -4.07 7.88
CA LEU A 500 14.38 -3.21 6.72
C LEU A 500 14.04 -4.02 5.47
N TYR A 501 14.67 -5.17 5.28
CA TYR A 501 14.33 -6.07 4.18
C TYR A 501 12.87 -6.53 4.27
N ASP A 502 12.41 -6.90 5.48
CA ASP A 502 11.03 -7.32 5.72
C ASP A 502 10.04 -6.12 5.57
N VAL A 503 10.42 -4.93 6.03
CA VAL A 503 9.63 -3.69 5.86
C VAL A 503 9.44 -3.30 4.38
N TYR A 504 10.44 -3.54 3.53
CA TYR A 504 10.35 -3.31 2.08
C TYR A 504 9.94 -4.56 1.28
N GLY A 505 9.82 -5.73 1.92
CA GLY A 505 9.41 -6.97 1.27
C GLY A 505 10.38 -7.46 0.20
N ILE A 506 11.67 -7.33 0.49
CA ILE A 506 12.76 -7.81 -0.37
C ILE A 506 13.52 -8.95 0.33
N PRO A 507 14.09 -9.91 -0.42
CA PRO A 507 14.80 -11.04 0.17
C PRO A 507 16.17 -10.69 0.73
N ARG A 508 16.89 -9.78 0.06
CA ARG A 508 18.25 -9.38 0.40
C ARG A 508 18.65 -8.11 -0.34
N TYR A 509 19.80 -7.57 0.03
CA TYR A 509 20.48 -6.54 -0.74
C TYR A 509 20.90 -7.05 -2.13
N PHE A 510 20.63 -6.25 -3.16
CA PHE A 510 21.03 -6.53 -4.54
C PHE A 510 21.89 -5.38 -5.06
N PRO A 511 23.21 -5.57 -5.25
CA PRO A 511 24.10 -4.50 -5.73
C PRO A 511 23.65 -3.86 -7.05
N ARG A 512 23.04 -4.65 -7.95
CA ARG A 512 22.46 -4.14 -9.21
C ARG A 512 21.34 -3.11 -9.04
N TYR A 513 20.67 -3.06 -7.89
CA TYR A 513 19.58 -2.12 -7.60
C TYR A 513 20.03 -0.98 -6.69
N PHE A 514 21.04 -1.21 -5.85
CA PHE A 514 21.41 -0.27 -4.78
C PHE A 514 22.86 0.24 -4.87
N GLY A 515 23.64 -0.20 -5.86
CA GLY A 515 25.07 0.08 -5.98
C GLY A 515 25.93 -0.85 -5.14
N SER A 516 27.27 -0.71 -5.17
CA SER A 516 28.14 -1.34 -4.16
C SER A 516 28.19 -0.47 -2.90
N VAL A 517 28.38 -1.11 -1.75
CA VAL A 517 28.64 -0.46 -0.45
C VAL A 517 29.98 -0.88 0.15
N ASP A 518 30.85 -1.55 -0.62
CA ASP A 518 32.12 -2.08 -0.10
C ASP A 518 33.04 -0.95 0.39
N GLY A 519 33.10 0.17 -0.34
CA GLY A 519 33.81 1.36 0.09
C GLY A 519 33.27 1.94 1.41
N ARG A 520 31.94 1.90 1.61
CA ARG A 520 31.32 2.37 2.87
C ARG A 520 31.60 1.43 4.04
N LYS A 521 31.65 0.12 3.81
CA LYS A 521 32.08 -0.88 4.81
C LYS A 521 33.55 -0.69 5.19
N ALA A 522 34.42 -0.40 4.23
CA ALA A 522 35.83 -0.07 4.49
C ALA A 522 35.97 1.22 5.32
N VAL A 523 35.18 2.25 5.04
CA VAL A 523 35.11 3.47 5.86
C VAL A 523 34.67 3.14 7.29
N ARG A 524 33.60 2.34 7.47
CA ARG A 524 33.14 1.92 8.82
C ARG A 524 34.26 1.21 9.60
N ALA A 525 34.99 0.31 8.95
CA ALA A 525 36.11 -0.40 9.57
C ALA A 525 37.27 0.55 9.92
N GLY A 526 37.68 1.40 8.98
CA GLY A 526 38.79 2.36 9.18
C GLY A 526 38.50 3.43 10.22
N ALA A 527 37.24 3.79 10.42
CA ALA A 527 36.80 4.73 11.46
C ALA A 527 36.69 4.10 12.87
N GLY A 528 36.93 2.79 13.02
CA GLY A 528 36.90 2.11 14.32
C GLY A 528 35.51 2.01 14.95
N CYS A 529 34.46 1.86 14.14
CA CYS A 529 33.09 1.89 14.63
C CYS A 529 32.63 0.58 15.28
N GLY A 530 31.82 0.69 16.34
CA GLY A 530 31.13 -0.42 16.99
C GLY A 530 29.95 -0.99 16.20
N SER A 531 29.15 -1.81 16.88
CA SER A 531 27.98 -2.50 16.32
C SER A 531 26.71 -1.68 16.41
N PHE A 532 25.69 -2.05 15.62
CA PHE A 532 24.36 -1.45 15.74
C PHE A 532 23.72 -1.72 17.11
N ARG A 533 24.10 -2.81 17.78
CA ARG A 533 23.70 -3.07 19.18
C ARG A 533 24.22 -2.00 20.12
N ASP A 534 25.45 -1.52 19.90
CA ASP A 534 26.03 -0.45 20.71
C ASP A 534 25.27 0.86 20.50
N TYR A 535 24.85 1.14 19.25
CA TYR A 535 23.97 2.27 18.96
C TYR A 535 22.61 2.15 19.70
N VAL A 536 21.92 1.01 19.60
CA VAL A 536 20.63 0.82 20.29
C VAL A 536 20.81 0.91 21.80
N ARG A 537 21.90 0.38 22.37
CA ARG A 537 22.13 0.42 23.81
C ARG A 537 22.44 1.82 24.33
N ASN A 538 23.30 2.55 23.62
CA ASN A 538 23.90 3.78 24.14
C ASN A 538 23.21 5.04 23.63
N ALA A 539 22.75 5.03 22.37
CA ALA A 539 22.11 6.17 21.72
C ALA A 539 20.58 6.09 21.76
N PHE A 540 19.99 4.90 21.50
CA PHE A 540 18.54 4.76 21.34
C PHE A 540 17.89 3.56 22.08
N PRO A 541 18.03 3.46 23.42
CA PRO A 541 17.50 2.34 24.19
C PRO A 541 15.97 2.28 24.28
N GLU A 542 15.27 3.29 23.75
CA GLU A 542 13.81 3.37 23.61
C GLU A 542 13.30 2.74 22.31
N MET A 543 14.17 2.36 21.38
CA MET A 543 13.79 1.72 20.13
C MET A 543 13.03 0.41 20.41
N MET A 544 11.83 0.28 19.84
CA MET A 544 10.95 -0.86 20.09
C MET A 544 11.58 -2.18 19.64
N ASN A 545 11.24 -3.29 20.30
CA ASN A 545 11.65 -4.62 19.84
C ASN A 545 10.96 -4.95 18.50
N PRO A 546 11.70 -5.26 17.41
CA PRO A 546 11.10 -5.51 16.10
C PRO A 546 10.47 -6.91 15.96
N LEU A 547 10.59 -7.78 16.96
CA LEU A 547 10.07 -9.15 16.89
C LEU A 547 8.53 -9.16 16.91
N VAL A 548 7.96 -9.72 15.85
CA VAL A 548 6.52 -9.97 15.73
C VAL A 548 6.26 -11.48 15.80
N PRO A 549 5.44 -11.97 16.74
CA PRO A 549 5.08 -13.38 16.81
C PRO A 549 4.51 -13.89 15.49
N GLY A 550 5.05 -14.99 15.00
CA GLY A 550 4.58 -15.60 13.75
C GLY A 550 5.03 -14.90 12.47
N ALA A 551 5.89 -13.87 12.54
CA ALA A 551 6.46 -13.25 11.36
C ALA A 551 7.19 -14.29 10.47
N PHE A 552 7.00 -14.18 9.16
CA PHE A 552 7.50 -15.12 8.18
C PHE A 552 8.01 -14.41 6.92
N ARG A 553 8.82 -15.12 6.14
CA ARG A 553 9.32 -14.66 4.84
C ARG A 553 9.40 -15.77 3.82
N GLY A 554 9.27 -15.42 2.55
CA GLY A 554 9.37 -16.33 1.41
C GLY A 554 8.02 -16.64 0.78
N GLU A 555 7.90 -17.86 0.27
CA GLU A 555 6.70 -18.32 -0.42
C GLU A 555 5.56 -18.61 0.56
N VAL A 556 4.40 -18.00 0.32
CA VAL A 556 3.17 -18.30 1.08
C VAL A 556 2.40 -19.39 0.34
N ARG A 557 2.36 -20.59 0.92
CA ARG A 557 1.68 -21.76 0.36
C ARG A 557 0.34 -21.96 1.06
N ASN A 558 -0.70 -22.22 0.27
CA ASN A 558 -2.00 -22.55 0.84
C ASN A 558 -2.06 -24.05 1.16
N ALA A 559 -2.34 -24.40 2.41
CA ALA A 559 -2.41 -25.80 2.84
C ALA A 559 -3.45 -26.62 2.07
N ALA A 560 -4.54 -25.99 1.62
CA ALA A 560 -5.63 -26.59 0.83
C ALA A 560 -5.31 -26.72 -0.67
N LEU A 561 -4.21 -26.16 -1.16
CA LEU A 561 -3.68 -26.39 -2.51
C LEU A 561 -2.43 -27.29 -2.45
N SER A 562 -1.95 -27.81 -3.59
CA SER A 562 -0.65 -28.50 -3.63
C SER A 562 0.42 -27.62 -2.96
N ARG A 563 1.41 -28.24 -2.30
CA ARG A 563 2.65 -27.53 -1.88
C ARG A 563 3.39 -26.87 -3.06
N ARG A 564 2.97 -27.16 -4.29
CA ARG A 564 3.45 -26.56 -5.54
C ARG A 564 2.83 -25.20 -5.85
N TYR A 565 1.80 -24.73 -5.16
CA TYR A 565 1.18 -23.42 -5.43
C TYR A 565 1.48 -22.39 -4.35
N CYS A 566 1.84 -21.19 -4.80
CA CYS A 566 2.29 -20.07 -3.99
C CYS A 566 1.44 -18.83 -4.29
N LEU A 567 1.16 -18.04 -3.26
CA LEU A 567 0.56 -16.72 -3.41
C LEU A 567 1.47 -15.86 -4.30
N THR A 568 0.92 -15.36 -5.39
CA THR A 568 1.66 -14.66 -6.43
C THR A 568 1.06 -13.29 -6.67
N HIS A 569 1.90 -12.26 -6.57
CA HIS A 569 1.60 -10.88 -6.95
C HIS A 569 2.03 -10.60 -8.39
N HIS A 570 1.06 -10.41 -9.27
CA HIS A 570 1.29 -10.07 -10.67
C HIS A 570 1.59 -8.58 -10.80
N TRP A 571 2.86 -8.22 -10.99
CA TRP A 571 3.30 -6.81 -10.96
C TRP A 571 2.69 -5.94 -12.07
N SER A 572 2.30 -6.51 -13.20
CA SER A 572 1.75 -5.77 -14.35
C SER A 572 0.37 -5.17 -14.09
N ASN A 573 -0.46 -5.88 -13.32
CA ASN A 573 -1.86 -5.50 -13.07
C ASN A 573 -2.20 -5.43 -11.57
N HIS A 574 -1.21 -5.65 -10.69
CA HIS A 574 -1.35 -5.69 -9.24
C HIS A 574 -2.41 -6.67 -8.73
N SER A 575 -2.65 -7.77 -9.45
CA SER A 575 -3.57 -8.82 -9.02
C SER A 575 -2.86 -9.89 -8.17
N LEU A 576 -3.66 -10.63 -7.39
CA LEU A 576 -3.22 -11.78 -6.61
C LEU A 576 -3.85 -13.06 -7.16
N SER A 577 -3.07 -14.13 -7.16
CA SER A 577 -3.55 -15.47 -7.49
C SER A 577 -2.67 -16.52 -6.81
N MET A 578 -3.08 -17.79 -6.88
CA MET A 578 -2.22 -18.92 -6.56
C MET A 578 -1.61 -19.44 -7.86
N ALA A 579 -0.28 -19.41 -7.99
CA ALA A 579 0.44 -19.92 -9.17
C ALA A 579 1.54 -20.90 -8.75
N VAL A 580 2.09 -21.65 -9.70
CA VAL A 580 3.15 -22.62 -9.41
C VAL A 580 4.34 -21.90 -8.77
N CYS A 581 4.83 -22.44 -7.65
CA CYS A 581 5.97 -21.91 -6.91
C CYS A 581 7.21 -21.90 -7.80
N ASP A 582 7.80 -20.72 -8.01
CA ASP A 582 8.90 -20.51 -8.95
C ASP A 582 10.27 -20.40 -8.27
N LYS A 583 10.31 -20.22 -6.94
CA LYS A 583 11.53 -20.03 -6.15
C LYS A 583 12.43 -18.89 -6.64
N ARG A 584 11.88 -17.90 -7.35
CA ARG A 584 12.65 -16.79 -7.95
C ARG A 584 12.82 -15.58 -7.03
N GLU A 585 12.20 -15.61 -5.85
CA GLU A 585 12.21 -14.52 -4.85
C GLU A 585 11.76 -13.16 -5.42
N LYS A 586 10.82 -13.21 -6.38
CA LYS A 586 10.22 -12.04 -7.05
C LYS A 586 8.75 -11.92 -6.70
N GLN A 587 7.85 -12.33 -7.60
CA GLN A 587 6.41 -12.18 -7.47
C GLN A 587 5.78 -13.04 -6.37
N GLN A 588 6.52 -14.02 -5.85
CA GLN A 588 6.07 -14.97 -4.82
C GLN A 588 6.83 -14.82 -3.50
N TYR A 589 7.69 -13.81 -3.37
CA TYR A 589 8.36 -13.52 -2.11
C TYR A 589 7.51 -12.59 -1.26
N TRP A 590 7.01 -13.07 -0.15
CA TRP A 590 6.21 -12.30 0.79
C TRP A 590 6.95 -12.18 2.11
N THR A 591 6.71 -11.08 2.81
CA THR A 591 7.16 -10.88 4.19
C THR A 591 5.97 -10.47 5.04
N HIS A 592 5.93 -10.97 6.25
CA HIS A 592 5.09 -10.46 7.33
C HIS A 592 6.00 -9.68 8.29
N ASN A 593 5.81 -8.36 8.34
CA ASN A 593 6.80 -7.43 8.90
C ASN A 593 6.40 -6.81 10.25
N PHE A 594 7.27 -5.94 10.80
CA PHE A 594 7.07 -5.23 12.07
C PHE A 594 5.75 -4.45 12.15
N TYR A 595 5.26 -3.91 11.03
CA TYR A 595 4.01 -3.15 10.95
C TYR A 595 2.79 -4.06 10.75
N HIS A 596 2.97 -5.37 10.85
CA HIS A 596 1.97 -6.40 10.60
C HIS A 596 1.47 -6.37 9.15
N GLU A 597 2.28 -5.88 8.22
CA GLU A 597 1.92 -5.86 6.80
C GLU A 597 2.31 -7.19 6.14
N LEU A 598 1.52 -7.62 5.16
CA LEU A 598 1.87 -8.71 4.25
C LEU A 598 2.27 -8.11 2.90
N ASN A 599 3.56 -8.06 2.61
CA ASN A 599 4.11 -7.25 1.53
C ASN A 599 5.10 -7.98 0.58
N ASN A 600 5.20 -7.45 -0.63
CA ASN A 600 6.06 -7.87 -1.73
C ASN A 600 6.64 -6.61 -2.41
N TYR A 601 7.95 -6.33 -2.29
CA TYR A 601 8.62 -5.17 -2.92
C TYR A 601 7.85 -3.84 -2.74
N SER A 602 7.67 -3.39 -1.50
CA SER A 602 6.93 -2.18 -1.10
C SER A 602 5.44 -2.15 -1.47
N ARG A 603 4.87 -3.32 -1.82
CA ARG A 603 3.44 -3.47 -2.11
C ARG A 603 2.77 -4.38 -1.09
N CYS A 604 1.73 -3.87 -0.45
CA CYS A 604 1.01 -4.49 0.64
C CYS A 604 -0.38 -4.95 0.19
N ILE A 605 -0.86 -6.05 0.78
CA ILE A 605 -2.25 -6.47 0.62
C ILE A 605 -3.13 -5.58 1.53
N GLU A 606 -4.12 -4.92 0.94
CA GLU A 606 -5.02 -3.96 1.59
C GLU A 606 -6.47 -4.40 1.45
N ILE A 607 -7.26 -4.23 2.50
CA ILE A 607 -8.71 -4.46 2.48
C ILE A 607 -9.46 -3.15 2.23
N ILE A 608 -10.35 -3.17 1.24
CA ILE A 608 -11.31 -2.11 0.95
C ILE A 608 -12.69 -2.55 1.42
N ALA A 609 -13.29 -1.78 2.33
CA ALA A 609 -14.57 -2.10 2.97
C ALA A 609 -15.81 -1.48 2.31
N SER A 610 -15.66 -0.63 1.28
CA SER A 610 -16.73 0.27 0.84
C SER A 610 -17.90 -0.38 0.07
N LYS A 611 -17.75 -1.60 -0.48
CA LYS A 611 -18.82 -2.36 -1.19
C LYS A 611 -18.56 -3.87 -1.17
N GLY A 612 -18.54 -4.47 0.03
CA GLY A 612 -18.08 -5.85 0.24
C GLY A 612 -16.56 -5.91 0.38
N TYR A 613 -16.06 -6.81 1.23
CA TYR A 613 -14.63 -6.90 1.50
C TYR A 613 -13.88 -7.38 0.27
N ARG A 614 -13.13 -6.46 -0.37
CA ARG A 614 -12.23 -6.79 -1.47
C ARG A 614 -10.80 -6.52 -1.04
N PHE A 615 -9.89 -7.46 -1.32
CA PHE A 615 -8.47 -7.23 -1.15
C PHE A 615 -7.84 -6.72 -2.45
N VAL A 616 -6.91 -5.77 -2.32
CA VAL A 616 -6.13 -5.20 -3.43
C VAL A 616 -4.66 -5.13 -3.04
N VAL A 617 -3.77 -5.02 -4.01
CA VAL A 617 -2.36 -4.76 -3.75
C VAL A 617 -2.06 -3.28 -4.01
N ARG A 618 -1.57 -2.58 -2.98
CA ARG A 618 -1.28 -1.13 -3.01
C ARG A 618 0.09 -0.84 -2.44
N ARG A 619 0.56 0.40 -2.55
CA ARG A 619 1.80 0.80 -1.88
C ARG A 619 1.61 0.66 -0.37
N CYS A 620 2.60 0.11 0.31
CA CYS A 620 2.59 0.03 1.77
C CYS A 620 2.53 1.44 2.36
N HIS A 621 1.53 1.71 3.18
CA HIS A 621 1.32 3.04 3.76
C HIS A 621 1.52 3.08 5.28
N ARG A 622 1.64 1.92 5.95
CA ARG A 622 1.95 1.81 7.40
C ARG A 622 1.05 2.67 8.28
N ASP A 623 -0.20 2.83 7.87
CA ASP A 623 -1.15 3.69 8.56
C ASP A 623 -1.80 2.91 9.70
N GLU A 624 -1.34 3.22 10.90
CA GLU A 624 -1.84 2.62 12.14
C GLU A 624 -3.27 3.05 12.47
N LYS A 625 -3.78 4.14 11.88
CA LYS A 625 -5.16 4.60 12.13
C LYS A 625 -6.16 3.78 11.32
N THR A 626 -5.91 3.62 10.03
CA THR A 626 -6.82 2.88 9.14
C THR A 626 -6.68 1.37 9.30
N ARG A 627 -5.49 0.84 9.60
CA ARG A 627 -5.23 -0.60 9.82
C ARG A 627 -5.65 -1.52 8.65
N THR A 628 -5.94 -0.96 7.47
CA THR A 628 -6.43 -1.67 6.29
C THR A 628 -5.41 -2.64 5.67
N GLN A 629 -4.12 -2.43 5.96
CA GLN A 629 -3.00 -3.27 5.51
C GLN A 629 -2.44 -4.17 6.62
N ARG A 630 -3.08 -4.24 7.80
CA ARG A 630 -2.59 -5.03 8.95
C ARG A 630 -3.19 -6.44 8.98
N TRP A 631 -2.30 -7.41 9.12
CA TRP A 631 -2.56 -8.84 9.13
C TRP A 631 -1.86 -9.50 10.31
N GLN A 632 -2.53 -10.42 10.97
CA GLN A 632 -1.99 -11.25 12.04
C GLN A 632 -1.77 -12.67 11.51
N TYR A 633 -0.61 -13.25 11.77
CA TYR A 633 -0.40 -14.69 11.61
C TYR A 633 -0.72 -15.40 12.94
N VAL A 634 -1.72 -16.28 12.92
CA VAL A 634 -2.15 -17.06 14.10
C VAL A 634 -1.35 -18.35 14.12
N VAL A 635 -0.36 -18.43 15.01
CA VAL A 635 0.64 -19.52 15.03
C VAL A 635 0.00 -20.90 15.22
N GLU A 636 -1.02 -20.99 16.07
CA GLU A 636 -1.69 -22.25 16.41
C GLU A 636 -2.47 -22.84 15.22
N SER A 637 -3.05 -21.99 14.37
CA SER A 637 -3.91 -22.40 13.26
C SER A 637 -3.28 -22.25 11.89
N GLY A 638 -2.13 -21.56 11.78
CA GLY A 638 -1.49 -21.20 10.53
C GLY A 638 -2.29 -20.21 9.67
N GLN A 639 -3.29 -19.53 10.24
CA GLN A 639 -4.16 -18.61 9.51
C GLN A 639 -3.57 -17.20 9.44
N ILE A 640 -3.74 -16.54 8.30
CA ILE A 640 -3.46 -15.11 8.12
C ILE A 640 -4.77 -14.35 8.23
N LYS A 641 -4.90 -13.50 9.25
CA LYS A 641 -6.15 -12.85 9.63
C LYS A 641 -6.02 -11.33 9.53
N SER A 642 -6.99 -10.66 8.93
CA SER A 642 -7.02 -9.20 8.94
C SER A 642 -7.38 -8.65 10.31
N GLU A 643 -6.64 -7.63 10.75
CA GLU A 643 -6.90 -6.96 12.04
C GLU A 643 -8.11 -6.03 12.01
N ILE A 644 -8.48 -5.49 10.85
CA ILE A 644 -9.61 -4.55 10.75
C ILE A 644 -10.97 -5.25 10.62
N VAL A 645 -11.06 -6.33 9.83
CA VAL A 645 -12.34 -7.02 9.57
C VAL A 645 -12.46 -8.35 10.29
N ASN A 646 -11.41 -8.78 11.01
CA ASN A 646 -11.41 -10.01 11.80
C ASN A 646 -11.65 -11.29 10.98
N GLN A 647 -11.38 -11.27 9.67
CA GLN A 647 -11.55 -12.40 8.74
C GLN A 647 -10.20 -12.95 8.25
N CYS A 648 -10.17 -14.21 7.79
CA CYS A 648 -8.97 -14.88 7.30
C CYS A 648 -8.80 -14.76 5.77
N LEU A 649 -7.55 -14.70 5.31
CA LEU A 649 -7.19 -14.88 3.90
C LEU A 649 -7.40 -16.35 3.52
N ALA A 650 -8.30 -16.63 2.57
CA ALA A 650 -8.71 -17.98 2.19
C ALA A 650 -8.68 -18.22 0.68
N PHE A 651 -8.47 -19.49 0.28
CA PHE A 651 -8.68 -19.95 -1.10
C PHE A 651 -10.16 -20.29 -1.29
N ASN A 652 -10.80 -19.72 -2.32
CA ASN A 652 -12.24 -19.82 -2.53
C ASN A 652 -12.58 -20.96 -3.52
N PRO A 653 -13.47 -21.94 -3.18
CA PRO A 653 -14.10 -22.87 -4.15
C PRO A 653 -15.11 -22.17 -5.10
N HIS A 654 -14.93 -20.87 -5.32
CA HIS A 654 -15.79 -19.95 -6.06
C HIS A 654 -17.20 -19.73 -5.52
N PHE A 655 -17.48 -20.15 -4.28
CA PHE A 655 -18.75 -19.84 -3.64
C PHE A 655 -18.88 -18.34 -3.45
N LEU A 656 -20.10 -17.83 -3.59
CA LEU A 656 -20.38 -16.45 -3.20
C LEU A 656 -20.22 -16.31 -1.67
N PRO A 657 -19.83 -15.12 -1.17
CA PRO A 657 -19.70 -14.88 0.27
C PRO A 657 -20.96 -15.30 1.04
N GLY A 658 -20.76 -15.95 2.18
CA GLY A 658 -21.86 -16.44 3.02
C GLY A 658 -22.56 -17.70 2.51
N ARG A 659 -21.93 -18.48 1.63
CA ARG A 659 -22.45 -19.77 1.14
C ARG A 659 -21.41 -20.87 1.22
N HIS A 660 -21.72 -21.99 1.88
CA HIS A 660 -20.73 -23.03 2.18
C HIS A 660 -21.16 -24.48 1.93
N ALA A 661 -22.45 -24.76 1.73
CA ALA A 661 -22.95 -26.12 1.53
C ALA A 661 -23.09 -26.49 0.05
N ILE A 662 -22.78 -27.75 -0.27
CA ILE A 662 -22.99 -28.36 -1.58
C ILE A 662 -24.20 -29.29 -1.50
N VAL A 663 -25.02 -29.35 -2.55
CA VAL A 663 -26.04 -30.40 -2.71
C VAL A 663 -25.73 -31.24 -3.94
N GLN A 664 -25.76 -32.57 -3.81
CA GLN A 664 -25.75 -33.49 -4.94
C GLN A 664 -27.19 -33.82 -5.32
N LEU A 665 -27.61 -33.39 -6.51
CA LEU A 665 -28.92 -33.73 -7.07
C LEU A 665 -28.76 -34.96 -7.97
N PHE A 666 -28.77 -36.14 -7.36
CA PHE A 666 -28.43 -37.40 -8.01
C PHE A 666 -29.53 -37.83 -8.99
N GLU A 667 -29.17 -38.05 -10.26
CA GLU A 667 -30.07 -38.46 -11.35
C GLU A 667 -31.12 -37.40 -11.77
N TRP A 668 -31.03 -36.16 -11.31
CA TRP A 668 -32.02 -35.14 -11.70
C TRP A 668 -31.87 -34.74 -13.18
N ARG A 669 -32.98 -34.31 -13.80
CA ARG A 669 -32.96 -33.73 -15.14
C ARG A 669 -32.39 -32.31 -15.09
N TYR A 670 -31.67 -31.89 -16.14
CA TYR A 670 -31.06 -30.56 -16.17
C TYR A 670 -32.09 -29.43 -16.04
N GLU A 671 -33.28 -29.60 -16.62
CA GLU A 671 -34.40 -28.64 -16.49
C GLU A 671 -34.91 -28.52 -15.04
N ASP A 672 -34.88 -29.61 -14.27
CA ASP A 672 -35.30 -29.61 -12.87
C ASP A 672 -34.23 -28.92 -12.01
N ILE A 673 -32.95 -29.18 -12.28
CA ILE A 673 -31.80 -28.52 -11.65
C ILE A 673 -31.82 -27.02 -11.92
N GLU A 674 -32.09 -26.61 -13.16
CA GLU A 674 -32.22 -25.20 -13.55
C GLU A 674 -33.23 -24.46 -12.65
N ARG A 675 -34.44 -25.02 -12.54
CA ARG A 675 -35.50 -24.43 -11.70
C ARG A 675 -35.13 -24.48 -10.23
N GLU A 676 -34.55 -25.57 -9.75
CA GLU A 676 -34.17 -25.75 -8.35
C GLU A 676 -33.11 -24.74 -7.91
N CYS A 677 -32.12 -24.48 -8.77
CA CYS A 677 -31.10 -23.47 -8.53
C CYS A 677 -31.68 -22.07 -8.31
N GLN A 678 -32.63 -21.67 -9.17
CA GLN A 678 -33.24 -20.34 -9.13
C GLN A 678 -34.28 -20.19 -8.03
N ALA A 679 -35.15 -21.19 -7.88
CA ALA A 679 -36.30 -21.12 -6.99
C ALA A 679 -35.98 -21.48 -5.54
N TYR A 680 -34.92 -22.26 -5.29
CA TYR A 680 -34.66 -22.81 -3.96
C TYR A 680 -33.20 -22.70 -3.51
N LEU A 681 -32.24 -23.31 -4.23
CA LEU A 681 -30.86 -23.40 -3.76
C LEU A 681 -30.21 -22.02 -3.57
N GLY A 682 -30.37 -21.13 -4.55
CA GLY A 682 -29.88 -19.75 -4.47
C GLY A 682 -30.50 -18.97 -3.31
N PRO A 683 -31.84 -18.87 -3.24
CA PRO A 683 -32.55 -18.20 -2.14
C PRO A 683 -32.23 -18.71 -0.72
N HIS A 684 -31.94 -20.00 -0.58
CA HIS A 684 -31.60 -20.64 0.71
C HIS A 684 -30.09 -20.79 0.96
N GLY A 685 -29.24 -20.12 0.16
CA GLY A 685 -27.83 -19.93 0.49
C GLY A 685 -26.91 -21.15 0.24
N PHE A 686 -27.30 -22.08 -0.63
CA PHE A 686 -26.41 -23.14 -1.09
C PHE A 686 -25.28 -22.56 -1.96
N GLY A 687 -24.05 -23.02 -1.73
CA GLY A 687 -22.86 -22.54 -2.44
C GLY A 687 -22.67 -23.22 -3.80
N ALA A 688 -23.08 -24.49 -3.91
CA ALA A 688 -22.94 -25.26 -5.13
C ALA A 688 -23.93 -26.42 -5.26
N VAL A 689 -24.10 -26.86 -6.50
CA VAL A 689 -24.79 -28.10 -6.87
C VAL A 689 -23.81 -29.04 -7.56
N GLN A 690 -23.76 -30.29 -7.11
CA GLN A 690 -23.04 -31.38 -7.76
C GLN A 690 -24.01 -32.14 -8.68
N LEU A 691 -23.62 -32.28 -9.95
CA LEU A 691 -24.37 -33.03 -10.97
C LEU A 691 -23.80 -34.42 -11.14
N SER A 692 -24.66 -35.40 -11.41
CA SER A 692 -24.25 -36.72 -11.92
C SER A 692 -23.47 -36.59 -13.26
N PRO A 693 -22.72 -37.64 -13.66
CA PRO A 693 -22.03 -37.69 -14.95
C PRO A 693 -22.88 -37.19 -16.13
N VAL A 694 -22.32 -36.20 -16.84
CA VAL A 694 -22.99 -35.45 -17.91
C VAL A 694 -22.69 -35.99 -19.31
N ASN A 695 -21.66 -36.81 -19.44
CA ASN A 695 -21.35 -37.48 -20.69
C ASN A 695 -22.36 -38.60 -20.98
N GLU A 696 -22.31 -39.13 -22.20
CA GLU A 696 -23.10 -40.27 -22.60
C GLU A 696 -22.66 -41.52 -21.85
N VAL A 697 -23.65 -42.23 -21.33
CA VAL A 697 -23.50 -43.40 -20.47
C VAL A 697 -24.24 -44.58 -21.07
N ARG A 698 -24.04 -45.77 -20.50
CA ARG A 698 -24.75 -46.98 -20.90
C ARG A 698 -26.26 -46.81 -20.83
N ASP A 699 -26.97 -47.23 -21.87
CA ASP A 699 -28.43 -47.20 -21.95
C ASP A 699 -29.03 -48.42 -21.23
N GLY A 700 -29.34 -48.24 -19.95
CA GLY A 700 -29.81 -49.31 -19.08
C GLY A 700 -30.70 -48.76 -17.96
N THR A 701 -31.22 -49.64 -17.12
CA THR A 701 -32.20 -49.27 -16.07
C THR A 701 -31.60 -49.18 -14.68
N SER A 702 -30.29 -49.46 -14.52
CA SER A 702 -29.62 -49.41 -13.23
C SER A 702 -29.07 -48.03 -12.95
N TRP A 703 -29.00 -47.63 -11.68
CA TRP A 703 -28.26 -46.42 -11.30
C TRP A 703 -26.76 -46.53 -11.62
N ALA A 704 -26.19 -47.73 -11.56
CA ALA A 704 -24.76 -47.95 -11.77
C ALA A 704 -24.33 -47.62 -13.20
N ASP A 705 -25.25 -47.77 -14.16
CA ASP A 705 -25.02 -47.44 -15.56
C ASP A 705 -24.67 -45.96 -15.78
N ARG A 706 -25.07 -45.07 -14.86
CA ARG A 706 -24.68 -43.66 -14.87
C ARG A 706 -23.16 -43.47 -14.81
N TYR A 707 -22.46 -44.46 -14.28
CA TYR A 707 -21.01 -44.48 -14.11
C TYR A 707 -20.32 -45.38 -15.14
N GLU A 708 -21.01 -45.70 -16.25
CA GLU A 708 -20.49 -46.50 -17.36
C GLU A 708 -20.41 -45.62 -18.63
N PRO A 709 -19.35 -44.81 -18.82
CA PRO A 709 -19.18 -43.94 -20.00
C PRO A 709 -19.13 -44.73 -21.30
N VAL A 710 -19.90 -44.30 -22.30
CA VAL A 710 -19.86 -44.87 -23.66
C VAL A 710 -19.16 -43.91 -24.62
N SER A 711 -19.34 -42.60 -24.42
CA SER A 711 -18.63 -41.56 -25.16
C SER A 711 -18.52 -40.27 -24.32
N PHE A 712 -17.88 -39.23 -24.88
CA PHE A 712 -17.82 -37.90 -24.28
C PHE A 712 -18.86 -36.92 -24.87
N LYS A 713 -19.90 -37.42 -25.56
CA LYS A 713 -21.07 -36.60 -25.97
C LYS A 713 -21.80 -36.10 -24.71
N LEU A 714 -22.25 -34.85 -24.70
CA LEU A 714 -22.90 -34.23 -23.52
C LEU A 714 -24.41 -34.47 -23.46
N THR A 715 -24.83 -35.67 -23.87
CA THR A 715 -26.21 -36.13 -23.80
C THR A 715 -26.25 -37.35 -22.90
N SER A 716 -26.96 -37.22 -21.77
CA SER A 716 -27.11 -38.26 -20.76
C SER A 716 -28.59 -38.48 -20.45
N ARG A 717 -28.90 -39.36 -19.50
CA ARG A 717 -30.28 -39.58 -19.02
C ARG A 717 -30.93 -38.32 -18.44
N SER A 718 -30.13 -37.34 -18.04
CA SER A 718 -30.59 -36.08 -17.45
C SER A 718 -30.99 -35.03 -18.49
N GLY A 719 -30.63 -35.22 -19.76
CA GLY A 719 -30.91 -34.26 -20.82
C GLY A 719 -29.79 -34.17 -21.86
N ASN A 720 -29.89 -33.17 -22.73
CA ASN A 720 -28.93 -32.92 -23.81
C ASN A 720 -28.01 -31.75 -23.47
N GLU A 721 -27.06 -31.48 -24.36
CA GLU A 721 -26.07 -30.41 -24.19
C GLU A 721 -26.70 -29.01 -24.01
N SER A 722 -27.83 -28.75 -24.67
CA SER A 722 -28.52 -27.47 -24.58
C SER A 722 -29.14 -27.27 -23.19
N SER A 723 -29.84 -28.27 -22.67
CA SER A 723 -30.44 -28.17 -21.33
C SER A 723 -29.37 -28.20 -20.23
N LEU A 724 -28.25 -28.89 -20.44
CA LEU A 724 -27.08 -28.81 -19.55
C LEU A 724 -26.54 -27.37 -19.46
N ARG A 725 -26.29 -26.72 -20.61
CA ARG A 725 -25.80 -25.33 -20.64
C ARG A 725 -26.78 -24.39 -19.93
N SER A 726 -28.07 -24.50 -20.23
CA SER A 726 -29.13 -23.70 -19.60
C SER A 726 -29.11 -23.83 -18.06
N ALA A 727 -29.02 -25.05 -17.56
CA ALA A 727 -28.93 -25.30 -16.13
C ALA A 727 -27.67 -24.68 -15.50
N ILE A 728 -26.52 -24.78 -16.16
CA ILE A 728 -25.27 -24.19 -15.65
C ILE A 728 -25.35 -22.66 -15.57
N ASP A 729 -25.88 -22.02 -16.62
CA ASP A 729 -26.06 -20.57 -16.66
C ASP A 729 -27.03 -20.09 -15.57
N ALA A 730 -28.16 -20.79 -15.42
CA ALA A 730 -29.15 -20.51 -14.39
C ALA A 730 -28.60 -20.64 -12.97
N CYS A 731 -27.88 -21.72 -12.67
CA CYS A 731 -27.25 -21.92 -11.37
C CYS A 731 -26.22 -20.83 -11.07
N ASN A 732 -25.33 -20.53 -12.02
CA ASN A 732 -24.34 -19.47 -11.85
C ASN A 732 -24.98 -18.10 -11.61
N LYS A 733 -26.08 -17.79 -12.32
CA LYS A 733 -26.86 -16.56 -12.11
C LYS A 733 -27.55 -16.51 -10.73
N ALA A 734 -27.99 -17.65 -10.22
CA ALA A 734 -28.54 -17.79 -8.85
C ALA A 734 -27.47 -17.78 -7.74
N GLY A 735 -26.18 -17.68 -8.12
CA GLY A 735 -25.05 -17.72 -7.20
C GLY A 735 -24.72 -19.11 -6.67
N VAL A 736 -25.18 -20.16 -7.36
CA VAL A 736 -24.95 -21.57 -7.05
C VAL A 736 -23.94 -22.11 -8.07
N ARG A 737 -22.76 -22.52 -7.61
CA ARG A 737 -21.72 -23.04 -8.52
C ARG A 737 -22.01 -24.46 -8.95
N VAL A 738 -21.73 -24.80 -10.21
CA VAL A 738 -21.92 -26.15 -10.71
C VAL A 738 -20.64 -26.95 -10.62
N ILE A 739 -20.69 -28.09 -9.94
CA ILE A 739 -19.63 -29.09 -9.87
C ILE A 739 -20.12 -30.31 -10.64
N VAL A 740 -19.32 -30.83 -11.56
CA VAL A 740 -19.70 -31.99 -12.37
C VAL A 740 -18.95 -33.22 -11.91
N GLU A 741 -19.68 -34.28 -11.60
CA GLU A 741 -19.11 -35.60 -11.37
C GLU A 741 -18.64 -36.21 -12.70
N VAL A 742 -17.42 -36.73 -12.73
CA VAL A 742 -16.79 -37.27 -13.94
C VAL A 742 -16.12 -38.61 -13.66
N VAL A 743 -16.29 -39.54 -14.58
CA VAL A 743 -15.59 -40.83 -14.61
C VAL A 743 -14.47 -40.72 -15.63
N LEU A 744 -13.23 -40.83 -15.16
CA LEU A 744 -12.03 -40.69 -16.01
C LEU A 744 -11.24 -42.01 -16.16
N ASN A 745 -11.55 -43.01 -15.33
CA ASN A 745 -10.75 -44.22 -15.19
C ASN A 745 -11.08 -45.30 -16.23
N HIS A 746 -12.35 -45.45 -16.59
CA HIS A 746 -12.82 -46.61 -17.35
C HIS A 746 -13.94 -46.25 -18.33
N MET A 747 -14.26 -47.21 -19.21
CA MET A 747 -15.40 -47.15 -20.14
C MET A 747 -16.42 -48.25 -19.84
N ALA A 748 -17.61 -48.16 -20.46
CA ALA A 748 -18.76 -49.02 -20.19
C ALA A 748 -18.48 -50.51 -20.43
N ARG A 749 -18.78 -51.38 -19.47
CA ARG A 749 -18.67 -52.85 -19.63
C ARG A 749 -19.74 -53.46 -20.55
N ALA A 750 -19.57 -54.74 -20.91
CA ALA A 750 -20.53 -55.50 -21.72
C ALA A 750 -21.85 -55.78 -21.00
N ASP A 751 -22.94 -55.93 -21.76
CA ASP A 751 -24.26 -56.27 -21.21
C ASP A 751 -24.35 -57.74 -20.77
N SER A 752 -25.01 -57.99 -19.64
CA SER A 752 -25.26 -59.33 -19.12
C SER A 752 -26.22 -60.09 -20.04
N GLY A 753 -25.68 -60.96 -20.92
CA GLY A 753 -26.51 -61.79 -21.80
C GLY A 753 -25.97 -62.06 -23.23
N SER A 754 -24.66 -62.05 -23.45
CA SER A 754 -24.01 -62.42 -24.74
C SER A 754 -24.06 -61.38 -25.88
N SER A 755 -24.56 -60.16 -25.67
CA SER A 755 -24.38 -59.10 -26.67
C SER A 755 -22.94 -58.60 -26.67
N THR A 756 -22.23 -58.71 -27.79
CA THR A 756 -20.91 -58.10 -27.99
C THR A 756 -20.97 -56.58 -28.11
N THR A 757 -22.17 -56.00 -28.20
CA THR A 757 -22.37 -54.55 -28.40
C THR A 757 -23.22 -53.94 -27.30
N THR A 758 -22.78 -52.81 -26.76
CA THR A 758 -23.50 -52.00 -25.76
C THR A 758 -23.89 -50.66 -26.38
N ARG A 759 -25.09 -50.17 -26.06
CA ARG A 759 -25.63 -48.90 -26.56
C ARG A 759 -25.52 -47.81 -25.50
N GLY A 760 -25.21 -46.59 -25.94
CA GLY A 760 -25.22 -45.38 -25.12
C GLY A 760 -26.52 -44.59 -25.23
N THR A 761 -26.80 -43.78 -24.21
CA THR A 761 -28.03 -42.96 -24.11
C THR A 761 -28.19 -41.90 -25.20
N ALA A 762 -27.14 -41.63 -25.99
CA ALA A 762 -27.15 -40.70 -27.12
C ALA A 762 -26.97 -41.42 -28.48
N GLY A 763 -27.13 -42.75 -28.50
CA GLY A 763 -27.10 -43.58 -29.71
C GLY A 763 -25.72 -44.11 -30.10
N SER A 764 -24.65 -43.82 -29.34
CA SER A 764 -23.34 -44.42 -29.59
C SER A 764 -23.39 -45.93 -29.39
N THR A 765 -22.69 -46.69 -30.21
CA THR A 765 -22.58 -48.16 -30.10
C THR A 765 -21.13 -48.53 -29.89
N VAL A 766 -20.87 -49.40 -28.92
CA VAL A 766 -19.51 -49.79 -28.51
C VAL A 766 -19.41 -51.29 -28.34
N ASN A 767 -18.19 -51.84 -28.44
CA ASN A 767 -17.92 -53.24 -28.17
C ASN A 767 -16.91 -53.35 -27.03
N PRO A 768 -17.38 -53.54 -25.77
CA PRO A 768 -16.50 -53.63 -24.62
C PRO A 768 -15.56 -54.84 -24.64
N ALA A 769 -15.97 -55.95 -25.28
CA ALA A 769 -15.15 -57.17 -25.37
C ALA A 769 -13.92 -56.96 -26.26
N THR A 770 -14.05 -56.21 -27.35
CA THR A 770 -12.93 -55.81 -28.21
C THR A 770 -12.32 -54.47 -27.81
N ARG A 771 -12.84 -53.82 -26.76
CA ARG A 771 -12.43 -52.48 -26.28
C ARG A 771 -12.53 -51.40 -27.37
N ASP A 772 -13.58 -51.47 -28.18
CA ASP A 772 -13.83 -50.53 -29.27
C ASP A 772 -14.92 -49.52 -28.88
N TYR A 773 -14.52 -48.25 -28.73
CA TYR A 773 -15.37 -47.12 -28.36
C TYR A 773 -15.18 -45.97 -29.36
N PRO A 774 -15.75 -46.09 -30.57
CA PRO A 774 -15.45 -45.19 -31.70
C PRO A 774 -15.86 -43.73 -31.46
N ASP A 775 -16.95 -43.48 -30.73
CA ASP A 775 -17.41 -42.13 -30.36
C ASP A 775 -16.62 -41.52 -29.18
N ALA A 776 -15.90 -42.35 -28.41
CA ALA A 776 -14.91 -41.93 -27.41
C ALA A 776 -13.49 -41.72 -28.00
N PRO A 777 -13.37 -41.85 -29.33
CA PRO A 777 -12.28 -42.46 -30.12
C PRO A 777 -11.22 -43.29 -29.39
N PHE A 778 -11.63 -44.34 -28.68
CA PHE A 778 -10.73 -45.32 -28.06
C PHE A 778 -10.82 -46.69 -28.71
N SER A 779 -9.67 -47.34 -28.80
CA SER A 779 -9.45 -48.70 -29.31
C SER A 779 -8.79 -49.55 -28.24
N ALA A 780 -8.61 -50.85 -28.49
CA ALA A 780 -7.95 -51.75 -27.55
C ALA A 780 -6.55 -51.29 -27.05
N ALA A 781 -5.83 -50.49 -27.84
CA ALA A 781 -4.51 -49.96 -27.47
C ALA A 781 -4.57 -48.82 -26.43
N ASP A 782 -5.74 -48.24 -26.19
CA ASP A 782 -5.94 -47.12 -25.25
C ASP A 782 -6.28 -47.61 -23.83
N PHE A 783 -6.37 -48.91 -23.61
CA PHE A 783 -6.73 -49.54 -22.33
C PHE A 783 -5.55 -50.33 -21.75
N ASN A 784 -5.53 -50.44 -20.42
CA ASN A 784 -4.66 -51.38 -19.75
C ASN A 784 -5.09 -52.84 -20.02
N ASP A 785 -4.16 -53.77 -19.83
CA ASP A 785 -4.43 -55.20 -20.01
C ASP A 785 -5.53 -55.68 -19.06
N GLN A 786 -6.32 -56.65 -19.52
CA GLN A 786 -7.41 -57.20 -18.71
C GLN A 786 -6.82 -58.04 -17.57
N CYS A 787 -6.92 -57.52 -16.35
CA CYS A 787 -6.62 -58.23 -15.12
C CYS A 787 -7.66 -57.90 -14.03
N ARG A 788 -7.73 -58.73 -12.99
CA ARG A 788 -8.61 -58.53 -11.83
C ARG A 788 -7.80 -58.02 -10.65
N ILE A 789 -8.39 -57.13 -9.87
CA ILE A 789 -7.83 -56.68 -8.59
C ILE A 789 -8.02 -57.82 -7.57
N VAL A 790 -6.92 -58.48 -7.19
CA VAL A 790 -6.91 -59.55 -6.19
C VAL A 790 -6.34 -59.01 -4.87
N ASN A 791 -5.25 -58.25 -4.95
CA ASN A 791 -4.62 -57.57 -3.82
C ASN A 791 -4.77 -56.05 -3.94
N PRO A 792 -5.76 -55.42 -3.28
CA PRO A 792 -5.94 -53.97 -3.33
C PRO A 792 -4.82 -53.17 -2.62
N GLU A 793 -3.93 -53.83 -1.88
CA GLU A 793 -2.75 -53.16 -1.32
C GLU A 793 -1.65 -52.95 -2.38
N ASP A 794 -1.64 -53.73 -3.47
CA ASP A 794 -0.72 -53.55 -4.59
C ASP A 794 -1.17 -52.34 -5.44
N PRO A 795 -0.40 -51.23 -5.46
CA PRO A 795 -0.75 -50.07 -6.28
C PRO A 795 -0.83 -50.38 -7.79
N HIS A 796 -0.13 -51.39 -8.30
CA HIS A 796 -0.19 -51.75 -9.70
C HIS A 796 -1.50 -52.45 -10.04
N GLU A 797 -1.90 -53.47 -9.27
CA GLU A 797 -3.21 -54.10 -9.46
C GLU A 797 -4.34 -53.08 -9.28
N LEU A 798 -4.30 -52.30 -8.20
CA LEU A 798 -5.36 -51.33 -7.89
C LEU A 798 -5.57 -50.27 -8.99
N ARG A 799 -4.50 -49.91 -9.73
CA ARG A 799 -4.53 -48.76 -10.65
C ARG A 799 -4.41 -49.10 -12.14
N ASN A 800 -4.12 -50.36 -12.48
CA ASN A 800 -3.98 -50.81 -13.85
C ASN A 800 -4.92 -51.99 -14.18
N CYS A 801 -5.57 -52.62 -13.19
CA CYS A 801 -6.53 -53.70 -13.43
C CYS A 801 -7.99 -53.21 -13.46
N TRP A 802 -8.85 -54.01 -14.09
CA TRP A 802 -10.23 -53.63 -14.35
C TRP A 802 -11.08 -53.72 -13.08
N LYS A 803 -11.74 -52.61 -12.73
CA LYS A 803 -12.70 -52.56 -11.63
C LYS A 803 -14.04 -53.13 -12.06
N GLU A 804 -14.39 -54.33 -11.59
CA GLU A 804 -15.68 -55.01 -11.87
C GLU A 804 -15.98 -55.15 -13.38
N ASP A 805 -14.99 -55.65 -14.12
CA ASP A 805 -15.06 -55.94 -15.57
C ASP A 805 -15.25 -54.72 -16.49
N ARG A 806 -14.97 -53.52 -15.97
CA ARG A 806 -14.94 -52.29 -16.78
C ARG A 806 -13.58 -52.08 -17.43
N PRO A 807 -13.51 -51.92 -18.76
CA PRO A 807 -12.27 -51.62 -19.46
C PRO A 807 -11.56 -50.38 -18.90
N ASP A 808 -10.37 -50.59 -18.35
CA ASP A 808 -9.56 -49.59 -17.66
C ASP A 808 -8.69 -48.79 -18.64
N LEU A 809 -8.82 -47.46 -18.66
CA LEU A 809 -8.12 -46.58 -19.59
C LEU A 809 -6.64 -46.42 -19.19
N ASN A 810 -5.74 -46.56 -20.14
CA ASN A 810 -4.31 -46.36 -19.90
C ASN A 810 -3.96 -44.86 -19.88
N LEU A 811 -4.04 -44.24 -18.70
CA LEU A 811 -3.77 -42.81 -18.52
C LEU A 811 -2.30 -42.43 -18.70
N SER A 812 -1.37 -43.37 -18.78
CA SER A 812 0.03 -43.07 -19.12
C SER A 812 0.16 -42.53 -20.55
N LEU A 813 -0.76 -42.92 -21.44
CA LEU A 813 -0.78 -42.51 -22.84
C LEU A 813 -1.22 -41.05 -22.98
N LEU A 814 -0.44 -40.29 -23.76
CA LEU A 814 -0.73 -38.87 -24.01
C LEU A 814 -2.10 -38.67 -24.68
N ARG A 815 -2.42 -39.50 -25.68
CA ARG A 815 -3.68 -39.43 -26.43
C ARG A 815 -4.91 -39.60 -25.54
N VAL A 816 -4.88 -40.55 -24.60
CA VAL A 816 -5.97 -40.79 -23.63
C VAL A 816 -6.16 -39.55 -22.75
N ARG A 817 -5.07 -39.01 -22.19
CA ARG A 817 -5.10 -37.79 -21.37
C ARG A 817 -5.58 -36.56 -22.14
N GLU A 818 -5.19 -36.40 -23.40
CA GLU A 818 -5.64 -35.28 -24.26
C GLU A 818 -7.14 -35.36 -24.55
N ARG A 819 -7.69 -36.57 -24.74
CA ARG A 819 -9.13 -36.76 -24.91
C ARG A 819 -9.91 -36.38 -23.65
N ILE A 820 -9.45 -36.85 -22.49
CA ILE A 820 -10.03 -36.48 -21.18
C ILE A 820 -9.92 -34.96 -20.96
N LEU A 821 -8.76 -34.36 -21.24
CA LEU A 821 -8.52 -32.93 -21.10
C LEU A 821 -9.47 -32.10 -21.98
N SER A 822 -9.71 -32.54 -23.22
CA SER A 822 -10.68 -31.91 -24.13
C SER A 822 -12.09 -31.91 -23.56
N PHE A 823 -12.53 -33.05 -23.00
CA PHE A 823 -13.82 -33.17 -22.33
C PHE A 823 -13.95 -32.22 -21.12
N LEU A 824 -12.96 -32.23 -20.21
CA LEU A 824 -12.96 -31.34 -19.05
C LEU A 824 -12.98 -29.86 -19.46
N ASN A 825 -12.12 -29.46 -20.40
CA ASN A 825 -12.05 -28.07 -20.87
C ASN A 825 -13.35 -27.63 -21.54
N ARG A 826 -14.03 -28.52 -22.29
CA ARG A 826 -15.35 -28.22 -22.87
C ARG A 826 -16.35 -27.84 -21.80
N LEU A 827 -16.40 -28.57 -20.67
CA LEU A 827 -17.29 -28.25 -19.55
C LEU A 827 -16.97 -26.88 -18.92
N LEU A 828 -15.70 -26.51 -18.82
CA LEU A 828 -15.30 -25.19 -18.31
C LEU A 828 -15.81 -24.04 -19.19
N THR A 829 -15.94 -24.25 -20.50
CA THR A 829 -16.51 -23.24 -21.40
C THR A 829 -17.99 -22.95 -21.13
N PHE A 830 -18.70 -23.86 -20.45
CA PHE A 830 -20.11 -23.67 -20.09
C PHE A 830 -20.26 -22.98 -18.73
N GLY A 831 -19.16 -22.73 -18.00
CA GLY A 831 -19.22 -22.14 -16.66
C GLY A 831 -19.26 -23.14 -15.51
N VAL A 832 -18.91 -24.41 -15.74
CA VAL A 832 -18.66 -25.38 -14.66
C VAL A 832 -17.53 -24.88 -13.77
N ALA A 833 -17.75 -24.86 -12.45
CA ALA A 833 -16.83 -24.32 -11.45
C ALA A 833 -15.78 -25.35 -10.99
N GLY A 834 -16.04 -26.65 -11.21
CA GLY A 834 -15.14 -27.71 -10.80
C GLY A 834 -15.66 -29.12 -11.06
N PHE A 835 -14.88 -30.11 -10.62
CA PHE A 835 -15.09 -31.53 -10.88
C PHE A 835 -15.04 -32.39 -9.62
N PHE A 836 -15.93 -33.36 -9.52
CA PHE A 836 -15.84 -34.48 -8.58
C PHE A 836 -15.37 -35.72 -9.38
N ILE A 837 -14.19 -36.22 -9.08
CA ILE A 837 -13.55 -37.31 -9.83
C ILE A 837 -13.94 -38.63 -9.16
N ASP A 838 -14.83 -39.37 -9.81
CA ASP A 838 -15.25 -40.69 -9.37
C ASP A 838 -14.09 -41.69 -9.48
N SER A 839 -14.01 -42.62 -8.53
CA SER A 839 -13.05 -43.73 -8.56
C SER A 839 -11.58 -43.28 -8.71
N ALA A 840 -11.20 -42.13 -8.14
CA ALA A 840 -9.86 -41.58 -8.25
C ALA A 840 -8.77 -42.45 -7.60
N LEU A 841 -9.14 -43.34 -6.67
CA LEU A 841 -8.23 -44.32 -6.08
C LEU A 841 -7.61 -45.28 -7.12
N TYR A 842 -8.35 -45.59 -8.18
CA TYR A 842 -7.97 -46.51 -9.25
C TYR A 842 -7.10 -45.85 -10.32
N MET A 843 -6.75 -44.57 -10.15
CA MET A 843 -5.87 -43.84 -11.07
C MET A 843 -4.55 -43.48 -10.38
N TRP A 844 -3.47 -43.45 -11.14
CA TRP A 844 -2.19 -42.97 -10.62
C TRP A 844 -2.24 -41.47 -10.30
N PRO A 845 -1.75 -41.02 -9.13
CA PRO A 845 -1.69 -39.59 -8.79
C PRO A 845 -0.92 -38.76 -9.81
N HIS A 846 0.13 -39.32 -10.42
CA HIS A 846 0.95 -38.60 -11.41
C HIS A 846 0.25 -38.43 -12.76
N ASP A 847 -0.63 -39.35 -13.14
CA ASP A 847 -1.43 -39.22 -14.37
C ASP A 847 -2.55 -38.21 -14.19
N LEU A 848 -3.26 -38.27 -13.06
CA LEU A 848 -4.23 -37.24 -12.67
C LEU A 848 -3.58 -35.85 -12.63
N ARG A 849 -2.37 -35.76 -12.09
CA ARG A 849 -1.58 -34.52 -12.09
C ARG A 849 -1.30 -34.01 -13.49
N ALA A 850 -0.88 -34.89 -14.40
CA ALA A 850 -0.61 -34.51 -15.79
C ALA A 850 -1.85 -33.99 -16.53
N ILE A 851 -3.04 -34.47 -16.15
CA ILE A 851 -4.31 -33.93 -16.63
C ILE A 851 -4.58 -32.56 -16.00
N PHE A 852 -4.64 -32.48 -14.66
CA PHE A 852 -5.07 -31.26 -13.96
C PHE A 852 -4.14 -30.07 -14.16
N ASP A 853 -2.82 -30.30 -14.29
CA ASP A 853 -1.86 -29.22 -14.57
C ASP A 853 -2.10 -28.58 -15.95
N LYS A 854 -2.77 -29.28 -16.88
CA LYS A 854 -3.13 -28.79 -18.22
C LYS A 854 -4.58 -28.33 -18.39
N VAL A 855 -5.47 -28.65 -17.44
CA VAL A 855 -6.86 -28.14 -17.44
C VAL A 855 -6.84 -26.61 -17.48
N GLN A 856 -7.70 -25.99 -18.27
CA GLN A 856 -7.75 -24.54 -18.45
C GLN A 856 -8.26 -23.81 -17.20
N ASN A 857 -8.03 -22.50 -17.14
CA ASN A 857 -8.66 -21.65 -16.13
C ASN A 857 -10.17 -21.53 -16.41
N LEU A 858 -10.94 -21.21 -15.37
CA LEU A 858 -12.37 -20.97 -15.46
C LEU A 858 -12.68 -19.79 -16.40
N THR A 859 -13.78 -19.92 -17.14
CA THR A 859 -14.24 -18.89 -18.08
C THR A 859 -14.54 -17.57 -17.37
N THR A 860 -14.13 -16.46 -17.99
CA THR A 860 -14.48 -15.10 -17.52
C THR A 860 -15.74 -14.57 -18.19
N VAL A 861 -16.36 -15.33 -19.10
CA VAL A 861 -17.60 -14.97 -19.78
C VAL A 861 -18.70 -14.74 -18.74
N GLY A 862 -19.48 -13.68 -18.93
CA GLY A 862 -20.55 -13.29 -17.99
C GLY A 862 -20.07 -12.78 -16.63
N ASN A 863 -18.76 -12.51 -16.45
CA ASN A 863 -18.15 -12.10 -15.18
C ASN A 863 -18.43 -13.08 -14.00
N VAL A 864 -18.67 -14.35 -14.32
CA VAL A 864 -19.00 -15.40 -13.34
C VAL A 864 -17.81 -15.70 -12.43
N PHE A 865 -16.61 -15.78 -13.03
CA PHE A 865 -15.33 -16.03 -12.34
C PHE A 865 -14.30 -14.94 -12.68
N PRO A 866 -13.45 -14.52 -11.72
CA PRO A 866 -12.33 -13.63 -11.99
C PRO A 866 -11.27 -14.26 -12.93
N PRO A 867 -10.53 -13.45 -13.71
CA PRO A 867 -9.42 -13.92 -14.53
C PRO A 867 -8.39 -14.72 -13.71
N GLY A 868 -7.94 -15.85 -14.26
CA GLY A 868 -6.94 -16.72 -13.61
C GLY A 868 -7.51 -17.71 -12.58
N SER A 869 -8.83 -17.76 -12.41
CA SER A 869 -9.47 -18.71 -11.49
C SER A 869 -9.26 -20.16 -11.93
N ARG A 870 -8.88 -21.05 -11.02
CA ARG A 870 -8.69 -22.50 -11.27
C ARG A 870 -9.94 -23.29 -10.87
N PRO A 871 -10.30 -24.38 -11.57
CA PRO A 871 -11.45 -25.19 -11.21
C PRO A 871 -11.26 -25.87 -9.84
N TYR A 872 -12.37 -26.01 -9.11
CA TYR A 872 -12.43 -26.85 -7.91
C TYR A 872 -12.27 -28.32 -8.30
N VAL A 873 -11.53 -29.11 -7.52
CA VAL A 873 -11.36 -30.55 -7.74
C VAL A 873 -11.56 -31.29 -6.43
N CYS A 874 -12.42 -32.31 -6.43
CA CYS A 874 -12.57 -33.27 -5.35
C CYS A 874 -12.38 -34.70 -5.88
N LEU A 875 -11.65 -35.52 -5.13
CA LEU A 875 -11.27 -36.87 -5.50
C LEU A 875 -11.98 -37.88 -4.60
N ASP A 876 -12.66 -38.83 -5.23
CA ASP A 876 -13.21 -39.99 -4.54
C ASP A 876 -12.15 -41.09 -4.38
N LEU A 877 -11.75 -41.35 -3.14
CA LEU A 877 -10.72 -42.35 -2.83
C LEU A 877 -11.31 -43.62 -2.20
N SER A 878 -12.56 -43.93 -2.53
CA SER A 878 -13.31 -44.99 -1.89
C SER A 878 -12.99 -46.38 -2.49
N TYR A 879 -12.81 -47.37 -1.61
CA TYR A 879 -12.64 -48.78 -1.97
C TYR A 879 -13.76 -49.59 -1.31
N HIS A 880 -14.49 -50.36 -2.11
CA HIS A 880 -15.61 -51.18 -1.65
C HIS A 880 -15.38 -52.61 -2.14
N GLY A 881 -15.17 -53.57 -1.25
CA GLY A 881 -14.90 -54.95 -1.70
C GLY A 881 -14.60 -56.04 -0.68
N LEU A 882 -14.20 -55.75 0.57
CA LEU A 882 -13.97 -56.80 1.57
C LEU A 882 -14.31 -56.31 2.98
N SER A 883 -14.90 -57.20 3.78
CA SER A 883 -15.19 -57.01 5.19
C SER A 883 -13.93 -56.63 5.98
N GLY A 884 -14.01 -55.54 6.74
CA GLY A 884 -13.25 -55.41 8.00
C GLY A 884 -11.77 -55.02 7.95
N SER A 885 -11.16 -54.63 6.82
CA SER A 885 -9.79 -54.08 6.85
C SER A 885 -9.74 -52.56 6.66
N GLU A 886 -10.31 -51.84 7.63
CA GLU A 886 -9.97 -50.44 7.91
C GLU A 886 -8.44 -50.22 8.07
N LEU A 887 -7.67 -51.31 8.28
CA LEU A 887 -6.21 -51.34 8.40
C LEU A 887 -5.43 -51.34 7.07
N ALA A 888 -5.99 -51.80 5.95
CA ALA A 888 -5.25 -52.01 4.69
C ALA A 888 -4.97 -50.71 3.90
N LEU A 889 -5.76 -49.66 4.12
CA LEU A 889 -5.57 -48.33 3.51
C LEU A 889 -5.18 -47.28 4.54
N ARG A 890 -4.21 -47.61 5.42
CA ARG A 890 -3.41 -46.59 6.10
C ARG A 890 -2.92 -45.57 5.06
N ALA A 891 -3.58 -44.41 5.05
CA ALA A 891 -3.14 -43.13 4.52
C ALA A 891 -2.36 -43.15 3.18
N ARG A 892 -3.07 -43.22 2.05
CA ARG A 892 -2.58 -42.68 0.76
C ARG A 892 -3.29 -41.41 0.30
N TRP A 893 -4.24 -40.89 1.08
CA TRP A 893 -4.82 -39.58 0.76
C TRP A 893 -3.74 -38.51 0.64
N SER A 894 -2.58 -38.66 1.32
CA SER A 894 -1.40 -37.81 1.16
C SER A 894 -0.90 -37.74 -0.29
N ASP A 895 -0.93 -38.86 -1.01
CA ASP A 895 -0.44 -38.98 -2.39
C ASP A 895 -1.30 -38.19 -3.38
N TYR A 896 -2.58 -38.00 -3.04
CA TYR A 896 -3.58 -37.29 -3.84
C TYR A 896 -3.92 -35.90 -3.29
N SER A 897 -3.57 -35.62 -2.02
CA SER A 897 -3.96 -34.41 -1.30
C SER A 897 -3.48 -33.13 -1.97
N ASP A 898 -2.44 -33.21 -2.80
CA ASP A 898 -1.90 -32.08 -3.53
C ASP A 898 -2.70 -31.78 -4.82
N LEU A 899 -3.56 -32.69 -5.26
CA LEU A 899 -4.34 -32.58 -6.49
C LEU A 899 -5.72 -31.95 -6.27
N GLY A 900 -6.29 -32.05 -5.07
CA GLY A 900 -7.62 -31.52 -4.77
C GLY A 900 -8.10 -31.83 -3.35
N MET A 901 -9.39 -31.63 -3.12
CA MET A 901 -10.08 -32.11 -1.92
C MET A 901 -10.31 -33.62 -1.99
N ILE A 902 -10.48 -34.27 -0.85
CA ILE A 902 -10.70 -35.71 -0.72
C ILE A 902 -12.10 -35.94 -0.15
N ALA A 903 -12.91 -36.74 -0.83
CA ALA A 903 -14.19 -37.23 -0.34
C ALA A 903 -13.95 -38.16 0.88
N GLN A 904 -14.72 -38.00 1.95
CA GLN A 904 -14.51 -38.71 3.21
C GLN A 904 -15.61 -39.72 3.53
N ASP A 905 -15.56 -40.88 2.90
CA ASP A 905 -16.38 -42.05 3.22
C ASP A 905 -16.32 -42.42 4.71
N ARG A 906 -15.13 -42.33 5.30
CA ARG A 906 -14.92 -42.58 6.74
C ARG A 906 -15.82 -41.72 7.63
N PHE A 907 -16.09 -40.47 7.25
CA PHE A 907 -17.01 -39.61 7.99
C PHE A 907 -18.43 -40.17 8.00
N ALA A 908 -18.89 -40.70 6.86
CA ALA A 908 -20.20 -41.34 6.73
C ALA A 908 -20.28 -42.62 7.58
N TYR A 909 -19.26 -43.46 7.55
CA TYR A 909 -19.20 -44.69 8.35
C TYR A 909 -19.16 -44.42 9.85
N ASP A 910 -18.25 -43.56 10.33
CA ASP A 910 -18.15 -43.25 11.77
C ASP A 910 -19.44 -42.58 12.28
N LEU A 911 -20.09 -41.73 11.46
CA LEU A 911 -21.36 -41.11 11.82
C LEU A 911 -22.51 -42.14 11.82
N GLY A 912 -22.48 -43.09 10.88
CA GLY A 912 -23.37 -44.25 10.86
C GLY A 912 -23.24 -45.09 12.12
N ASP A 913 -22.02 -45.47 12.50
CA ASP A 913 -21.73 -46.21 13.73
C ASP A 913 -22.25 -45.48 14.98
N VAL A 914 -22.08 -44.16 15.05
CA VAL A 914 -22.59 -43.37 16.17
C VAL A 914 -24.11 -43.38 16.21
N LEU A 915 -24.76 -43.08 15.09
CA LEU A 915 -26.22 -42.86 15.06
C LEU A 915 -27.03 -44.17 15.02
N LEU A 916 -26.41 -45.27 14.61
CA LEU A 916 -26.92 -46.63 14.70
C LEU A 916 -26.50 -47.33 16.02
N LYS A 917 -25.96 -46.58 16.98
CA LYS A 917 -25.63 -47.00 18.36
C LYS A 917 -24.55 -48.09 18.47
N ARG A 918 -23.63 -48.14 17.51
CA ARG A 918 -22.43 -48.99 17.52
C ARG A 918 -21.25 -48.28 18.22
N LYS A 919 -21.25 -46.95 18.27
CA LYS A 919 -20.28 -46.09 18.97
C LYS A 919 -20.99 -44.92 19.69
N PRO A 920 -20.42 -44.33 20.76
CA PRO A 920 -21.01 -43.16 21.41
C PRO A 920 -20.76 -41.88 20.60
N PHE A 921 -21.71 -40.94 20.59
CA PHE A 921 -21.58 -39.64 19.91
C PHE A 921 -20.40 -38.79 20.43
N HIS A 922 -19.97 -39.01 21.68
CA HIS A 922 -18.74 -38.46 22.25
C HIS A 922 -17.49 -38.69 21.37
N TYR A 923 -17.43 -39.74 20.55
CA TYR A 923 -16.30 -40.04 19.65
C TYR A 923 -15.83 -38.82 18.82
N PHE A 924 -16.77 -37.94 18.43
CA PHE A 924 -16.45 -36.77 17.62
C PHE A 924 -15.83 -35.58 18.37
N VAL A 925 -15.61 -35.66 19.70
CA VAL A 925 -14.92 -34.62 20.47
C VAL A 925 -13.50 -34.33 19.95
N HIS A 926 -12.89 -35.33 19.28
CA HIS A 926 -11.56 -35.23 18.69
C HIS A 926 -11.57 -35.28 17.15
N LEU A 927 -12.71 -34.98 16.52
CA LEU A 927 -12.87 -35.01 15.07
C LEU A 927 -11.78 -34.19 14.35
N GLY A 928 -10.94 -34.88 13.59
CA GLY A 928 -9.82 -34.30 12.85
C GLY A 928 -8.66 -35.27 12.70
N THR A 929 -7.50 -34.74 12.34
CA THR A 929 -6.29 -35.53 12.02
C THR A 929 -5.81 -36.43 13.15
N ARG A 930 -6.15 -36.12 14.41
CA ARG A 930 -5.87 -36.99 15.58
C ARG A 930 -6.57 -38.35 15.48
N LEU A 931 -7.74 -38.40 14.84
CA LEU A 931 -8.46 -39.64 14.55
C LEU A 931 -8.05 -40.26 13.20
N GLY A 932 -7.04 -39.70 12.52
CA GLY A 932 -6.57 -40.17 11.20
C GLY A 932 -7.38 -39.67 10.01
N TYR A 933 -8.24 -38.66 10.22
CA TYR A 933 -8.97 -37.98 9.15
C TYR A 933 -8.05 -37.07 8.32
N VAL A 934 -8.45 -36.79 7.07
CA VAL A 934 -7.80 -35.79 6.22
C VAL A 934 -7.86 -34.40 6.91
N PRO A 935 -6.88 -33.49 6.70
CA PRO A 935 -7.00 -32.12 7.19
C PRO A 935 -8.33 -31.47 6.76
N ARG A 936 -8.98 -30.73 7.66
CA ARG A 936 -10.36 -30.23 7.44
C ARG A 936 -10.52 -29.44 6.15
N GLU A 937 -9.49 -28.67 5.77
CA GLU A 937 -9.46 -27.80 4.59
C GLU A 937 -9.32 -28.59 3.28
N LYS A 938 -9.03 -29.89 3.38
CA LYS A 938 -8.93 -30.84 2.26
C LYS A 938 -10.09 -31.84 2.25
N ALA A 939 -11.01 -31.80 3.20
CA ALA A 939 -12.06 -32.81 3.35
C ALA A 939 -13.39 -32.34 2.75
N LEU A 940 -13.96 -33.10 1.82
CA LEU A 940 -15.39 -33.04 1.50
C LEU A 940 -16.09 -34.13 2.32
N ILE A 941 -17.07 -33.74 3.13
CA ILE A 941 -17.80 -34.65 4.01
C ILE A 941 -19.26 -34.76 3.61
N TYR A 942 -19.84 -35.92 3.85
CA TYR A 942 -21.25 -36.23 3.61
C TYR A 942 -21.67 -37.31 4.60
N VAL A 943 -22.95 -37.34 4.93
CA VAL A 943 -23.52 -38.37 5.82
C VAL A 943 -23.71 -39.70 5.07
N ASN A 944 -23.95 -39.63 3.76
CA ASN A 944 -23.98 -40.76 2.84
C ASN A 944 -23.76 -40.26 1.41
N ASN A 945 -23.65 -41.17 0.46
CA ASN A 945 -23.62 -40.88 -0.98
C ASN A 945 -24.49 -41.94 -1.72
N PRO A 946 -24.76 -41.78 -3.03
CA PRO A 946 -25.62 -42.72 -3.76
C PRO A 946 -25.16 -44.18 -3.68
N GLN A 947 -23.86 -44.45 -3.68
CA GLN A 947 -23.34 -45.80 -3.55
C GLN A 947 -23.54 -46.35 -2.13
N LEU A 948 -23.14 -45.61 -1.09
CA LEU A 948 -23.24 -46.04 0.31
C LEU A 948 -24.69 -46.29 0.76
N GLN A 949 -25.67 -45.57 0.20
CA GLN A 949 -27.10 -45.83 0.47
C GLN A 949 -27.55 -47.24 0.05
N ARG A 950 -26.79 -47.93 -0.80
CA ARG A 950 -27.15 -49.21 -1.45
C ARG A 950 -26.28 -50.39 -1.02
N LEU A 951 -25.25 -50.17 -0.19
CA LEU A 951 -24.33 -51.20 0.28
C LEU A 951 -24.72 -51.72 1.69
N PRO A 952 -25.12 -53.00 1.82
CA PRO A 952 -25.35 -53.60 3.13
C PRO A 952 -24.02 -54.00 3.83
N ASP A 953 -24.09 -54.19 5.14
CA ASP A 953 -23.05 -54.74 6.00
C ASP A 953 -23.10 -56.26 6.04
N ALA A 954 -22.19 -56.86 6.82
CA ALA A 954 -22.06 -58.32 6.91
C ALA A 954 -23.31 -59.01 7.47
N ASP A 955 -24.15 -58.27 8.21
CA ASP A 955 -25.39 -58.74 8.82
C ASP A 955 -26.62 -58.38 7.97
N GLY A 956 -26.43 -57.69 6.84
CA GLY A 956 -27.47 -57.28 5.90
C GLY A 956 -28.07 -55.88 6.16
N ASP A 957 -27.58 -55.16 7.17
CA ASP A 957 -28.00 -53.80 7.55
C ASP A 957 -27.20 -52.71 6.80
N LEU A 958 -27.65 -51.46 6.74
CA LEU A 958 -26.85 -50.40 6.12
C LEU A 958 -25.76 -49.89 7.07
N TRP A 959 -24.52 -49.75 6.59
CA TRP A 959 -23.40 -49.13 7.33
C TRP A 959 -23.60 -47.63 7.63
N VAL A 960 -24.44 -46.95 6.85
CA VAL A 960 -24.65 -45.50 6.92
C VAL A 960 -26.11 -45.17 7.14
N VAL A 961 -26.38 -44.03 7.78
CA VAL A 961 -27.75 -43.53 7.92
C VAL A 961 -28.24 -42.89 6.62
N SER A 962 -29.49 -43.15 6.27
CA SER A 962 -30.13 -42.65 5.04
C SER A 962 -31.57 -42.21 5.33
N ALA A 963 -32.33 -41.83 4.30
CA ALA A 963 -33.75 -41.51 4.43
C ALA A 963 -34.59 -42.65 5.03
N ARG A 964 -34.09 -43.90 5.00
CA ARG A 964 -34.70 -45.05 5.68
C ARG A 964 -34.61 -44.94 7.21
N ASN A 965 -33.64 -44.21 7.76
CA ASN A 965 -33.48 -43.98 9.20
C ASN A 965 -33.67 -42.49 9.50
N ARG A 966 -34.88 -41.97 9.25
CA ARG A 966 -35.14 -40.53 9.13
C ARG A 966 -34.64 -39.71 10.32
N ARG A 967 -34.90 -40.13 11.57
CA ARG A 967 -34.46 -39.40 12.77
C ARG A 967 -32.94 -39.33 12.84
N ALA A 968 -32.27 -40.49 12.72
CA ALA A 968 -30.83 -40.59 12.74
C ALA A 968 -30.20 -39.74 11.63
N TYR A 969 -30.73 -39.81 10.41
CA TYR A 969 -30.20 -39.07 9.28
C TYR A 969 -30.33 -37.55 9.45
N GLN A 970 -31.46 -37.05 9.99
CA GLN A 970 -31.62 -35.63 10.29
C GLN A 970 -30.61 -35.14 11.34
N ILE A 971 -30.35 -35.93 12.39
CA ILE A 971 -29.30 -35.62 13.38
C ILE A 971 -27.93 -35.58 12.72
N GLY A 972 -27.62 -36.55 11.86
CA GLY A 972 -26.35 -36.61 11.13
C GLY A 972 -26.14 -35.42 10.20
N LEU A 973 -27.16 -35.04 9.43
CA LEU A 973 -27.11 -33.87 8.54
C LEU A 973 -26.93 -32.57 9.33
N ALA A 974 -27.66 -32.43 10.44
CA ALA A 974 -27.53 -31.28 11.32
C ALA A 974 -26.15 -31.21 11.98
N PHE A 975 -25.61 -32.32 12.47
CA PHE A 975 -24.25 -32.38 13.04
C PHE A 975 -23.18 -32.01 12.00
N MET A 976 -23.26 -32.58 10.80
CA MET A 976 -22.35 -32.27 9.69
C MET A 976 -22.35 -30.78 9.34
N LEU A 977 -23.53 -30.15 9.31
CA LEU A 977 -23.69 -28.72 9.00
C LEU A 977 -23.32 -27.82 10.19
N ALA A 978 -23.51 -28.26 11.43
CA ALA A 978 -23.15 -27.50 12.62
C ALA A 978 -21.65 -27.52 12.92
N HIS A 979 -20.98 -28.63 12.63
CA HIS A 979 -19.56 -28.79 12.90
C HIS A 979 -18.69 -28.01 11.89
N ARG A 980 -17.43 -27.70 12.23
CA ARG A 980 -16.53 -26.91 11.37
C ARG A 980 -15.66 -27.74 10.41
N TYR A 981 -15.68 -29.06 10.58
CA TYR A 981 -14.83 -29.97 9.83
C TYR A 981 -15.36 -30.11 8.40
N GLY A 982 -14.46 -30.09 7.41
CA GLY A 982 -14.78 -30.30 6.00
C GLY A 982 -15.73 -29.30 5.33
N THR A 983 -15.88 -29.45 4.02
CA THR A 983 -16.96 -28.86 3.21
C THR A 983 -18.14 -29.84 3.18
N PRO A 984 -19.34 -29.46 3.63
CA PRO A 984 -20.47 -30.38 3.68
C PRO A 984 -21.15 -30.54 2.32
N ARG A 985 -21.41 -31.79 1.93
CA ARG A 985 -22.26 -32.16 0.79
C ARG A 985 -23.49 -32.92 1.28
N ILE A 986 -24.66 -32.42 0.93
CA ILE A 986 -25.94 -33.09 1.13
C ILE A 986 -26.25 -33.93 -0.10
N THR A 987 -26.61 -35.19 0.08
CA THR A 987 -27.04 -36.06 -1.01
C THR A 987 -28.55 -36.03 -1.11
N SER A 988 -29.09 -35.69 -2.29
CA SER A 988 -30.50 -35.87 -2.60
C SER A 988 -30.76 -36.91 -3.68
N SER A 989 -31.64 -37.87 -3.35
CA SER A 989 -31.83 -39.10 -4.12
C SER A 989 -33.32 -39.45 -4.31
N TYR A 990 -33.66 -40.74 -4.30
CA TYR A 990 -34.98 -41.28 -4.57
C TYR A 990 -35.15 -42.60 -3.83
N GLU A 991 -36.39 -43.02 -3.64
CA GLU A 991 -36.74 -44.29 -3.05
C GLU A 991 -36.47 -45.45 -4.01
N PHE A 992 -35.90 -46.53 -3.48
CA PHE A 992 -35.61 -47.75 -4.23
C PHE A 992 -35.90 -49.00 -3.40
N ALA A 993 -36.43 -50.02 -4.06
CA ALA A 993 -36.75 -51.33 -3.51
C ALA A 993 -35.55 -52.29 -3.51
N ASN A 994 -34.60 -52.13 -4.44
CA ASN A 994 -33.38 -52.95 -4.51
C ASN A 994 -32.14 -52.11 -4.83
N ALA A 995 -30.96 -52.63 -4.49
CA ALA A 995 -29.68 -51.92 -4.59
C ALA A 995 -29.26 -51.56 -6.04
N SER A 996 -29.85 -52.17 -7.07
CA SER A 996 -29.52 -51.90 -8.47
C SER A 996 -30.52 -50.96 -9.16
N GLN A 997 -31.64 -50.61 -8.52
CA GLN A 997 -32.71 -49.81 -9.11
C GLN A 997 -32.21 -48.41 -9.53
N GLY A 998 -32.52 -48.03 -10.77
CA GLY A 998 -32.29 -46.69 -11.31
C GLY A 998 -33.32 -45.65 -10.87
N PRO A 999 -33.23 -44.41 -11.41
CA PRO A 999 -34.09 -43.32 -11.00
C PRO A 999 -35.56 -43.55 -11.39
N PRO A 1000 -36.51 -42.85 -10.73
CA PRO A 1000 -37.88 -42.77 -11.17
C PRO A 1000 -37.94 -42.40 -12.65
N SER A 1001 -38.61 -43.24 -13.45
CA SER A 1001 -38.65 -43.12 -14.90
C SER A 1001 -40.07 -43.37 -15.43
N ASP A 1002 -40.40 -42.80 -16.58
CA ASP A 1002 -41.64 -43.07 -17.31
C ASP A 1002 -41.63 -44.46 -17.97
N ALA A 1003 -42.73 -44.80 -18.64
CA ALA A 1003 -42.89 -46.10 -19.32
C ALA A 1003 -41.89 -46.31 -20.46
N GLN A 1004 -41.21 -45.26 -20.92
CA GLN A 1004 -40.19 -45.29 -21.96
C GLN A 1004 -38.76 -45.30 -21.37
N GLY A 1005 -38.62 -45.40 -20.05
CA GLY A 1005 -37.33 -45.43 -19.37
C GLY A 1005 -36.64 -44.07 -19.26
N LYS A 1006 -37.35 -42.97 -19.55
CA LYS A 1006 -36.82 -41.61 -19.39
C LYS A 1006 -37.07 -41.13 -17.96
N ILE A 1007 -36.09 -40.45 -17.37
CA ILE A 1007 -36.19 -39.93 -16.00
C ILE A 1007 -37.44 -39.06 -15.83
N ALA A 1008 -38.22 -39.35 -14.79
CA ALA A 1008 -39.45 -38.63 -14.45
C ALA A 1008 -39.14 -37.24 -13.85
N PRO A 1009 -40.00 -36.23 -14.07
CA PRO A 1009 -39.86 -34.92 -13.45
C PRO A 1009 -39.82 -34.98 -11.92
N VAL A 1010 -39.01 -34.12 -11.30
CA VAL A 1010 -39.13 -33.87 -9.86
C VAL A 1010 -40.27 -32.88 -9.62
N LEU A 1011 -41.28 -33.33 -8.87
CA LEU A 1011 -42.49 -32.57 -8.57
C LEU A 1011 -42.60 -32.33 -7.07
N PHE A 1012 -43.19 -31.19 -6.69
CA PHE A 1012 -43.38 -30.80 -5.30
C PHE A 1012 -44.87 -30.83 -4.89
N ASP A 1013 -45.13 -31.04 -3.60
CA ASP A 1013 -46.45 -30.82 -2.99
C ASP A 1013 -46.66 -29.34 -2.61
N ASN A 1014 -47.84 -29.02 -2.07
CA ASN A 1014 -48.18 -27.64 -1.68
C ASN A 1014 -47.34 -27.14 -0.50
N SER A 1015 -46.69 -28.04 0.25
CA SER A 1015 -45.77 -27.72 1.34
C SER A 1015 -44.32 -27.59 0.84
N GLY A 1016 -44.08 -27.74 -0.46
CA GLY A 1016 -42.76 -27.63 -1.08
C GLY A 1016 -41.86 -28.86 -0.93
N HIS A 1017 -42.39 -29.98 -0.43
CA HIS A 1017 -41.68 -31.26 -0.35
C HIS A 1017 -41.77 -32.03 -1.67
N CYS A 1018 -40.79 -32.88 -1.94
CA CYS A 1018 -40.83 -33.74 -3.13
C CYS A 1018 -41.90 -34.82 -3.02
N ARG A 1019 -42.60 -35.04 -4.14
CA ARG A 1019 -43.50 -36.18 -4.30
C ARG A 1019 -42.67 -37.44 -4.51
N LEU A 1020 -43.06 -38.51 -3.83
CA LEU A 1020 -42.47 -39.83 -4.04
C LEU A 1020 -42.55 -40.24 -5.52
N PRO A 1021 -41.51 -40.91 -6.05
CA PRO A 1021 -40.42 -41.55 -5.31
C PRO A 1021 -39.20 -40.64 -5.07
N TRP A 1022 -39.23 -39.36 -5.43
CA TRP A 1022 -38.10 -38.46 -5.19
C TRP A 1022 -37.98 -38.10 -3.71
N ILE A 1023 -36.75 -38.18 -3.18
CA ILE A 1023 -36.44 -37.80 -1.80
C ILE A 1023 -35.53 -36.56 -1.91
N CYS A 1024 -36.04 -35.41 -1.49
CA CYS A 1024 -35.35 -34.12 -1.61
C CYS A 1024 -34.90 -33.63 -0.24
N GLU A 1025 -33.90 -34.32 0.31
CA GLU A 1025 -33.29 -34.08 1.62
C GLU A 1025 -32.84 -32.63 1.79
N HIS A 1026 -32.29 -32.01 0.75
CA HIS A 1026 -31.90 -30.60 0.79
C HIS A 1026 -33.06 -29.64 1.10
N ARG A 1027 -34.31 -30.07 0.83
CA ARG A 1027 -35.52 -29.30 1.16
C ARG A 1027 -36.08 -29.58 2.53
N TRP A 1028 -35.54 -30.55 3.26
CA TRP A 1028 -36.01 -30.83 4.61
C TRP A 1028 -35.79 -29.61 5.50
N PRO A 1029 -36.78 -29.20 6.33
CA PRO A 1029 -36.66 -28.01 7.15
C PRO A 1029 -35.36 -27.95 7.96
N VAL A 1030 -34.94 -29.10 8.53
CA VAL A 1030 -33.67 -29.27 9.23
C VAL A 1030 -32.47 -28.85 8.37
N VAL A 1031 -32.38 -29.37 7.13
CA VAL A 1031 -31.24 -29.09 6.27
C VAL A 1031 -31.20 -27.64 5.87
N ARG A 1032 -32.34 -27.07 5.45
CA ARG A 1032 -32.47 -25.66 5.09
C ARG A 1032 -31.97 -24.74 6.22
N LYS A 1033 -32.47 -24.97 7.44
CA LYS A 1033 -32.10 -24.20 8.64
C LYS A 1033 -30.63 -24.38 9.02
N MET A 1034 -30.10 -25.60 8.88
CA MET A 1034 -28.70 -25.87 9.22
C MET A 1034 -27.72 -25.41 8.14
N VAL A 1035 -28.15 -25.26 6.88
CA VAL A 1035 -27.37 -24.55 5.85
C VAL A 1035 -27.24 -23.07 6.22
N HIS A 1036 -28.33 -22.44 6.69
CA HIS A 1036 -28.26 -21.09 7.24
C HIS A 1036 -27.29 -21.01 8.43
N PHE A 1037 -27.43 -21.91 9.41
CA PHE A 1037 -26.51 -22.00 10.56
C PHE A 1037 -25.04 -22.16 10.12
N ARG A 1038 -24.77 -23.04 9.15
CA ARG A 1038 -23.42 -23.25 8.60
C ARG A 1038 -22.86 -21.99 7.95
N ASN A 1039 -23.69 -21.25 7.22
CA ASN A 1039 -23.31 -20.03 6.54
C ASN A 1039 -22.95 -18.91 7.54
N VAL A 1040 -23.77 -18.71 8.58
CA VAL A 1040 -23.51 -17.67 9.60
C VAL A 1040 -22.36 -18.03 10.53
N THR A 1041 -22.17 -19.31 10.86
CA THR A 1041 -21.07 -19.77 11.71
C THR A 1041 -19.80 -20.10 10.93
N ASN A 1042 -19.73 -19.79 9.63
CA ASN A 1042 -18.54 -20.09 8.86
C ASN A 1042 -17.30 -19.34 9.39
N GLY A 1043 -16.16 -20.03 9.45
CA GLY A 1043 -14.89 -19.47 9.95
C GLY A 1043 -14.71 -19.49 11.48
N THR A 1044 -15.74 -19.81 12.26
CA THR A 1044 -15.64 -19.91 13.72
C THR A 1044 -15.02 -21.22 14.19
N ALA A 1045 -14.43 -21.22 15.40
CA ALA A 1045 -13.96 -22.45 16.03
C ALA A 1045 -15.12 -23.26 16.64
N VAL A 1046 -14.87 -24.54 16.89
CA VAL A 1046 -15.72 -25.36 17.77
C VAL A 1046 -15.11 -25.25 19.16
N GLY A 1047 -15.91 -24.83 20.14
CA GLY A 1047 -15.47 -24.59 21.51
C GLY A 1047 -16.52 -25.04 22.52
N ALA A 1048 -16.13 -25.04 23.81
CA ALA A 1048 -16.97 -25.43 24.94
C ALA A 1048 -17.80 -26.69 24.67
N TRP A 1049 -17.12 -27.75 24.21
CA TRP A 1049 -17.77 -29.04 24.01
C TRP A 1049 -18.27 -29.57 25.36
N VAL A 1050 -19.54 -29.97 25.39
CA VAL A 1050 -20.21 -30.58 26.55
C VAL A 1050 -20.87 -31.87 26.09
N ASP A 1051 -20.75 -32.93 26.87
CA ASP A 1051 -21.38 -34.21 26.57
C ASP A 1051 -21.61 -35.04 27.85
N ASN A 1052 -22.35 -36.13 27.71
CA ASN A 1052 -22.61 -37.09 28.79
C ASN A 1052 -21.76 -38.38 28.69
N GLY A 1053 -20.69 -38.37 27.89
CA GLY A 1053 -19.90 -39.55 27.54
C GLY A 1053 -20.59 -40.54 26.60
N GLN A 1054 -21.85 -40.27 26.20
CA GLN A 1054 -22.68 -41.14 25.38
C GLN A 1054 -23.23 -40.36 24.17
N ASN A 1055 -24.56 -40.30 23.97
CA ASN A 1055 -25.18 -39.74 22.76
C ASN A 1055 -25.87 -38.38 22.96
N GLN A 1056 -25.54 -37.66 24.03
CA GLN A 1056 -25.93 -36.26 24.22
C GLN A 1056 -24.68 -35.38 24.14
N ILE A 1057 -24.66 -34.45 23.19
CA ILE A 1057 -23.52 -33.57 22.93
C ILE A 1057 -24.00 -32.13 22.72
N GLY A 1058 -23.13 -31.15 22.96
CA GLY A 1058 -23.35 -29.76 22.62
C GLY A 1058 -22.03 -29.02 22.49
N PHE A 1059 -22.00 -27.98 21.67
CA PHE A 1059 -20.81 -27.16 21.46
C PHE A 1059 -21.16 -25.79 20.90
N CYS A 1060 -20.27 -24.83 21.13
CA CYS A 1060 -20.40 -23.49 20.58
C CYS A 1060 -19.55 -23.29 19.33
N ARG A 1061 -20.01 -22.36 18.49
CA ARG A 1061 -19.36 -21.85 17.29
C ARG A 1061 -18.92 -20.41 17.54
N ASP A 1062 -17.91 -20.27 18.39
CA ASP A 1062 -17.53 -19.03 19.08
C ASP A 1062 -18.74 -18.36 19.75
N ARG A 1063 -18.94 -17.05 19.59
CA ARG A 1063 -20.10 -16.30 20.13
C ARG A 1063 -21.26 -16.17 19.12
N VAL A 1064 -21.19 -16.89 18.00
CA VAL A 1064 -22.09 -16.69 16.84
C VAL A 1064 -23.22 -17.72 16.79
N GLY A 1065 -22.99 -18.93 17.31
CA GLY A 1065 -24.01 -19.96 17.38
C GLY A 1065 -23.68 -21.03 18.40
N PHE A 1066 -24.73 -21.70 18.89
CA PHE A 1066 -24.64 -22.83 19.79
C PHE A 1066 -25.53 -23.96 19.28
N VAL A 1067 -25.10 -25.21 19.44
CA VAL A 1067 -25.92 -26.38 19.08
C VAL A 1067 -25.83 -27.45 20.15
N ALA A 1068 -26.93 -28.16 20.39
CA ALA A 1068 -26.98 -29.34 21.24
C ALA A 1068 -27.81 -30.44 20.59
N PHE A 1069 -27.39 -31.70 20.74
CA PHE A 1069 -28.00 -32.88 20.12
C PHE A 1069 -28.36 -33.91 21.20
N ASN A 1070 -29.51 -34.56 21.02
CA ASN A 1070 -29.94 -35.72 21.79
C ASN A 1070 -30.24 -36.91 20.86
N ALA A 1071 -29.25 -37.79 20.69
CA ALA A 1071 -29.43 -39.05 19.97
C ALA A 1071 -29.88 -40.22 20.89
N GLU A 1072 -30.18 -39.95 22.16
CA GLU A 1072 -30.81 -40.93 23.06
C GLU A 1072 -32.32 -41.07 22.78
N ILE A 1073 -32.82 -42.31 22.83
CA ILE A 1073 -34.25 -42.62 22.58
C ILE A 1073 -35.04 -42.74 23.89
N SER A 1074 -34.37 -43.11 24.99
CA SER A 1074 -34.99 -43.32 26.30
C SER A 1074 -34.69 -42.20 27.30
N LEU A 1075 -33.81 -41.26 26.97
CA LEU A 1075 -33.34 -40.21 27.90
C LEU A 1075 -33.41 -38.83 27.26
N SER A 1076 -34.25 -37.94 27.81
CA SER A 1076 -34.32 -36.54 27.36
C SER A 1076 -33.08 -35.78 27.85
N LEU A 1077 -32.54 -34.87 27.04
CA LEU A 1077 -31.52 -33.92 27.49
C LEU A 1077 -32.23 -32.80 28.26
N LYS A 1078 -31.94 -32.64 29.55
CA LYS A 1078 -32.34 -31.47 30.35
C LYS A 1078 -31.14 -30.99 31.17
N ALA A 1079 -30.45 -29.96 30.70
CA ALA A 1079 -29.21 -29.53 31.34
C ALA A 1079 -28.98 -28.01 31.20
N ASN A 1080 -28.35 -27.42 32.22
CA ASN A 1080 -27.88 -26.04 32.18
C ASN A 1080 -26.48 -25.97 31.53
N LEU A 1081 -26.43 -25.78 30.22
CA LEU A 1081 -25.21 -25.87 29.42
C LEU A 1081 -24.57 -24.49 29.24
N TYR A 1082 -23.24 -24.43 29.20
CA TYR A 1082 -22.52 -23.22 28.81
C TYR A 1082 -22.55 -23.11 27.28
N THR A 1083 -23.05 -21.98 26.75
CA THR A 1083 -23.35 -21.84 25.32
C THR A 1083 -22.35 -20.97 24.56
N CYS A 1084 -21.46 -20.26 25.26
CA CYS A 1084 -20.59 -19.20 24.72
C CYS A 1084 -21.35 -17.99 24.12
N MET A 1085 -22.68 -18.03 24.06
CA MET A 1085 -23.52 -16.97 23.52
C MET A 1085 -23.54 -15.78 24.49
N MET A 1086 -23.75 -14.58 23.97
CA MET A 1086 -23.91 -13.39 24.82
C MET A 1086 -25.18 -13.50 25.67
N PRO A 1087 -25.23 -12.92 26.88
CA PRO A 1087 -26.44 -12.88 27.69
C PRO A 1087 -27.59 -12.23 26.91
N GLY A 1088 -28.79 -12.82 26.97
CA GLY A 1088 -29.95 -12.34 26.22
C GLY A 1088 -30.85 -13.47 25.72
N VAL A 1089 -31.88 -13.09 24.97
CA VAL A 1089 -32.85 -14.02 24.37
C VAL A 1089 -32.39 -14.37 22.96
N HIS A 1090 -32.23 -15.66 22.67
CA HIS A 1090 -31.78 -16.18 21.37
C HIS A 1090 -32.86 -17.03 20.73
N CYS A 1091 -32.88 -17.06 19.41
CA CYS A 1091 -33.85 -17.86 18.66
C CYS A 1091 -33.36 -19.28 18.47
N ASP A 1092 -34.19 -20.27 18.77
CA ASP A 1092 -33.97 -21.63 18.32
C ASP A 1092 -34.40 -21.77 16.85
N LEU A 1093 -33.42 -21.81 15.97
CA LEU A 1093 -33.61 -21.95 14.53
C LEU A 1093 -34.38 -23.23 14.17
N ILE A 1094 -34.32 -24.26 15.00
CA ILE A 1094 -34.92 -25.56 14.68
C ILE A 1094 -36.42 -25.56 14.92
N SER A 1095 -36.89 -24.97 16.01
CA SER A 1095 -38.34 -24.78 16.28
C SER A 1095 -38.97 -23.63 15.50
N ALA A 1096 -38.18 -22.74 14.91
CA ALA A 1096 -38.66 -21.62 14.10
C ALA A 1096 -39.53 -22.05 12.91
N ARG A 1097 -40.61 -21.30 12.62
CA ARG A 1097 -41.44 -21.56 11.42
C ARG A 1097 -40.69 -21.28 10.12
N ASP A 1098 -39.76 -20.32 10.13
CA ASP A 1098 -38.94 -19.99 8.97
C ASP A 1098 -37.43 -20.07 9.26
N ASP A 1099 -36.59 -20.08 8.21
CA ASP A 1099 -35.12 -20.06 8.31
C ASP A 1099 -34.53 -18.65 8.39
N LYS A 1100 -35.40 -17.63 8.44
CA LYS A 1100 -35.08 -16.21 8.66
C LYS A 1100 -35.90 -15.68 9.84
N LEU A 1101 -35.39 -14.63 10.48
CA LEU A 1101 -36.22 -13.80 11.37
C LEU A 1101 -37.34 -13.17 10.55
N ASP A 1102 -38.47 -12.87 11.19
CA ASP A 1102 -39.53 -12.13 10.50
C ASP A 1102 -39.09 -10.69 10.16
N ALA A 1103 -39.95 -9.96 9.44
CA ALA A 1103 -39.63 -8.62 8.95
C ALA A 1103 -39.33 -7.61 10.07
N ASP A 1104 -39.76 -7.88 11.30
CA ASP A 1104 -39.58 -7.06 12.49
C ASP A 1104 -38.39 -7.53 13.34
N GLY A 1105 -37.69 -8.59 12.91
CA GLY A 1105 -36.53 -9.15 13.59
C GLY A 1105 -36.88 -10.03 14.79
N ASP A 1106 -38.14 -10.42 14.95
CA ASP A 1106 -38.61 -11.30 16.01
C ASP A 1106 -38.34 -12.78 15.67
N CYS A 1107 -38.18 -13.61 16.70
CA CYS A 1107 -37.93 -15.04 16.56
C CYS A 1107 -39.24 -15.79 16.24
N PRO A 1108 -39.38 -16.41 15.05
CA PRO A 1108 -40.60 -17.13 14.69
C PRO A 1108 -40.66 -18.56 15.30
N GLY A 1109 -39.89 -18.82 16.35
CA GLY A 1109 -39.68 -20.11 17.00
C GLY A 1109 -39.61 -20.03 18.52
N ALA A 1110 -39.21 -21.12 19.17
CA ALA A 1110 -38.92 -21.09 20.59
C ALA A 1110 -37.70 -20.20 20.87
N THR A 1111 -37.69 -19.57 22.03
CA THR A 1111 -36.58 -18.73 22.48
C THR A 1111 -35.84 -19.40 23.63
N VAL A 1112 -34.53 -19.17 23.69
CA VAL A 1112 -33.67 -19.62 24.78
C VAL A 1112 -32.98 -18.42 25.40
N THR A 1113 -33.16 -18.26 26.70
CA THR A 1113 -32.54 -17.19 27.48
C THR A 1113 -31.17 -17.64 27.98
N VAL A 1114 -30.13 -16.92 27.57
CA VAL A 1114 -28.76 -17.10 28.04
C VAL A 1114 -28.50 -16.12 29.19
N ALA A 1115 -28.12 -16.66 30.35
CA ALA A 1115 -27.83 -15.88 31.55
C ALA A 1115 -26.52 -15.09 31.43
N THR A 1116 -26.28 -14.17 32.38
CA THR A 1116 -25.07 -13.32 32.43
C THR A 1116 -23.76 -14.11 32.52
N ASN A 1117 -23.81 -15.35 33.04
CA ASN A 1117 -22.69 -16.28 33.09
C ASN A 1117 -22.51 -17.11 31.79
N GLY A 1118 -23.26 -16.82 30.73
CA GLY A 1118 -23.19 -17.52 29.44
C GLY A 1118 -23.79 -18.92 29.42
N ARG A 1119 -24.60 -19.30 30.43
CA ARG A 1119 -25.29 -20.59 30.49
C ARG A 1119 -26.78 -20.46 30.15
N ALA A 1120 -27.36 -21.53 29.61
CA ALA A 1120 -28.79 -21.63 29.33
C ALA A 1120 -29.33 -23.02 29.67
N GLU A 1121 -30.57 -23.08 30.13
CA GLU A 1121 -31.29 -24.36 30.27
C GLU A 1121 -31.69 -24.87 28.89
N ILE A 1122 -31.15 -26.02 28.51
CA ILE A 1122 -31.43 -26.69 27.24
C ILE A 1122 -32.25 -27.94 27.51
N PHE A 1123 -33.39 -28.05 26.83
CA PHE A 1123 -34.29 -29.19 26.93
C PHE A 1123 -34.59 -29.78 25.55
N ILE A 1124 -34.33 -31.08 25.39
CA ILE A 1124 -34.51 -31.83 24.13
C ILE A 1124 -35.14 -33.19 24.47
N HIS A 1125 -36.36 -33.43 23.98
CA HIS A 1125 -37.10 -34.65 24.26
C HIS A 1125 -36.43 -35.92 23.69
N SER A 1126 -36.73 -37.07 24.30
CA SER A 1126 -36.25 -38.40 23.89
C SER A 1126 -37.22 -39.16 22.97
N GLN A 1127 -38.52 -38.97 23.17
CA GLN A 1127 -39.59 -39.67 22.43
C GLN A 1127 -40.12 -38.81 21.29
N LEU A 1128 -39.96 -39.33 20.07
CA LEU A 1128 -40.66 -38.90 18.87
C LEU A 1128 -40.99 -40.17 18.09
N GLU A 1129 -42.24 -40.37 17.72
CA GLU A 1129 -42.65 -41.49 16.86
C GLU A 1129 -41.85 -41.45 15.56
N GLU A 1130 -41.36 -42.62 15.11
CA GLU A 1130 -40.89 -42.80 13.74
C GLU A 1130 -42.09 -43.19 12.87
N PRO A 1131 -42.64 -42.30 12.04
CA PRO A 1131 -43.72 -42.68 11.14
C PRO A 1131 -43.09 -43.29 9.90
N PHE A 1132 -42.76 -44.57 9.94
CA PHE A 1132 -42.22 -45.30 8.78
C PHE A 1132 -43.25 -45.43 7.63
N ARG A 1133 -44.50 -44.95 7.80
CA ARG A 1133 -45.60 -45.02 6.81
C ARG A 1133 -46.61 -43.87 6.82
N ALA A 1134 -46.30 -42.69 7.38
CA ALA A 1134 -47.26 -41.58 7.32
C ALA A 1134 -47.20 -40.86 5.96
N THR A 1135 -48.27 -41.00 5.19
CA THR A 1135 -48.59 -40.22 3.98
C THR A 1135 -48.75 -38.71 4.24
N ASN A 1136 -48.65 -38.27 5.50
CA ASN A 1136 -48.70 -36.88 5.92
C ASN A 1136 -47.30 -36.37 6.29
N TRP A 1137 -46.69 -35.66 5.35
CA TRP A 1137 -45.41 -34.95 5.47
C TRP A 1137 -45.49 -33.69 6.39
N ASN A 1138 -46.61 -33.48 7.10
CA ASN A 1138 -47.05 -32.16 7.58
C ASN A 1138 -47.07 -31.95 9.11
N THR A 1139 -46.57 -32.84 9.96
CA THR A 1139 -46.59 -32.61 11.42
C THR A 1139 -45.19 -32.31 11.98
N ALA A 1140 -45.10 -31.14 12.63
CA ALA A 1140 -43.94 -30.64 13.34
C ALA A 1140 -43.40 -31.69 14.35
N GLN A 1141 -42.15 -32.10 14.18
CA GLN A 1141 -41.41 -32.85 15.20
C GLN A 1141 -40.83 -31.85 16.21
N ALA A 1142 -41.11 -32.06 17.50
CA ALA A 1142 -40.24 -31.51 18.54
C ALA A 1142 -38.82 -32.04 18.25
N ALA A 1143 -37.83 -31.17 18.12
CA ALA A 1143 -36.57 -31.57 17.51
C ALA A 1143 -35.67 -32.38 18.46
N ALA A 1144 -34.91 -33.33 17.91
CA ALA A 1144 -33.87 -34.07 18.63
C ALA A 1144 -32.59 -33.23 18.86
N PHE A 1145 -32.62 -31.93 18.56
CA PHE A 1145 -31.49 -30.99 18.71
C PHE A 1145 -32.01 -29.55 18.76
N VAL A 1146 -31.23 -28.63 19.35
CA VAL A 1146 -31.50 -27.18 19.45
C VAL A 1146 -30.34 -26.43 18.81
N ALA A 1147 -30.62 -25.42 17.99
CA ALA A 1147 -29.59 -24.59 17.36
C ALA A 1147 -29.90 -23.10 17.56
N LEU A 1148 -29.08 -22.44 18.36
CA LEU A 1148 -29.27 -21.04 18.73
C LEU A 1148 -28.52 -20.11 17.79
N HIS A 1149 -29.21 -19.06 17.36
CA HIS A 1149 -28.62 -17.93 16.63
C HIS A 1149 -28.95 -16.61 17.32
N TYR A 1150 -28.05 -15.65 17.16
CA TYR A 1150 -28.19 -14.31 17.72
C TYR A 1150 -29.29 -13.52 16.99
N VAL A 1151 -30.25 -13.00 17.76
CA VAL A 1151 -31.27 -12.05 17.27
C VAL A 1151 -30.82 -10.65 17.63
N ALA A 1152 -30.52 -9.82 16.63
CA ALA A 1152 -30.12 -8.44 16.86
C ALA A 1152 -31.35 -7.54 17.00
N HIS A 1153 -31.89 -7.39 18.21
CA HIS A 1153 -32.68 -6.20 18.56
C HIS A 1153 -32.40 -5.71 19.99
N GLN A 1154 -31.37 -4.87 20.08
CA GLN A 1154 -31.30 -3.61 20.85
C GLN A 1154 -29.84 -3.34 21.21
N GLN A 1155 -29.14 -2.58 20.35
CA GLN A 1155 -28.13 -1.62 20.76
C GLN A 1155 -27.93 -0.61 19.63
N SER A 1156 -28.89 0.30 19.48
CA SER A 1156 -28.50 1.69 19.25
C SER A 1156 -27.57 2.06 20.41
N THR A 1157 -26.37 2.53 20.07
CA THR A 1157 -25.31 2.97 20.98
C THR A 1157 -24.70 1.90 21.89
N TRP A 1158 -23.72 1.16 21.38
CA TRP A 1158 -22.57 0.76 22.20
C TRP A 1158 -21.29 0.95 21.39
N ARG A 1159 -20.58 2.04 21.69
CA ARG A 1159 -19.14 2.12 21.40
C ARG A 1159 -18.46 1.19 22.41
N PRO A 1160 -17.45 0.39 22.03
CA PRO A 1160 -16.65 -0.30 23.03
C PRO A 1160 -15.91 0.77 23.83
N GLU A 1161 -16.32 1.00 25.08
CA GLU A 1161 -15.49 1.71 26.03
C GLU A 1161 -14.21 0.92 26.23
N THR A 1162 -13.10 1.60 25.93
CA THR A 1162 -11.75 1.25 26.35
C THR A 1162 -11.74 0.84 27.82
N PRO A 1163 -11.01 -0.22 28.22
CA PRO A 1163 -10.78 -0.49 29.63
C PRO A 1163 -10.00 0.71 30.20
N GLN A 1164 -10.59 1.42 31.16
CA GLN A 1164 -9.79 2.34 31.97
C GLN A 1164 -8.77 1.53 32.78
N PRO A 1165 -7.51 1.99 32.87
CA PRO A 1165 -6.55 1.38 33.76
C PRO A 1165 -7.00 1.61 35.21
N ASN A 1166 -7.08 0.52 35.98
CA ASN A 1166 -7.21 0.58 37.43
C ASN A 1166 -6.06 1.43 38.00
N THR A 1167 -6.35 2.67 38.36
CA THR A 1167 -5.55 3.46 39.31
C THR A 1167 -6.02 3.09 40.70
N GLY A 1168 -5.32 2.15 41.31
CA GLY A 1168 -5.39 1.84 42.74
C GLY A 1168 -4.00 1.40 43.20
N SER A 1169 -3.20 2.37 43.66
CA SER A 1169 -1.94 2.19 44.41
C SER A 1169 -2.27 2.29 45.90
N PRO A 1170 -1.47 1.74 46.84
CA PRO A 1170 -0.17 1.08 46.71
C PRO A 1170 -0.16 -0.44 46.83
#